data_AF-A0A971WUD0-F1
#
_entry.id   AF-A0A971WUD0-F1
#
_cell.length_a   1.000
_cell.length_b   1.000
_cell.length_c   1.000
_cell.angle_alpha   90.00
_cell.angle_beta   90.00
_cell.angle_gamma   90.00
#
_symmetry.space_group_name_H-M   'P 1'
#
loop_
_entity.id
_entity.type
_entity.pdbx_description
1 polymer ?
#
loop_
_entity_poly.entity_id
_entity_poly.type
_entity_poly.pdbx_seq_one_letter_code
_entity_poly.pdbx_strand_id
1 'polypeptide(L)'
;MGQDLKYWDMPVYTGNKWSSPYESRTWTLKEEIPGYGTQFEATFVGMSGFDTPHSQSYVVFLRHDGKKRALPLAKFCVEDQEYALKLQQEIIEVTKKARIGKELATYKAKSGLDTNSADGTNARKPGIYGRGAWNVVPSEEEATVETTKYFRFIAGKKGDSKWFDKEFREKTKQYFDWMYEFIVYELGAPGPFCDEAEKYKIDVMVLNTGLGEGWAFGGTSMWVTADVLEIGSGYIPHEFAHVLQHYSGGMRNCGWGFFEQHSQWVSHQYNLGEVNHLPTHASKWNYHLSSNMNIYIAYIFMQFMTEQPEIGPNYMIRLFYDSKRENDDKIRREHGKTLEDPFQAWMRFGKEDGVFEDPAKGFGDIIGKMAAHNATWDYVYGYTYKQAVPPTRYNRVILEPVVDRPGWYRCPDGFAPQQYGHNVIELELAEDAEEIKLDFHGIQVDDSADWRATLVVVDKECNVRYSEMINKGETSIKLTGDEVEAYLTVAATPSTYKPVNTRKDGFRAIIKYPYEVKLTGAVPAQVVPDRIAFDQVEGSAHPNGGGFVANSAMVEPSVYVGKDACVLGEAKVSGNARIEDFAVVTDHAEVSGFAVIGGNALVRDKVKVSGNAVIRSSELKGELTVTDSARIIDGMLVEGSGLVNGRATLKGRSYVSTSTKDVKATITGNTIIGINAEWRPRNDKPITSGIFTEHPPWRDEDLIYVPGGLYLHYDFSDKNPYVVKDRVYYTDGVVRGNPEYVVDCGISAINLNGRDQYVVLERDAAEFDKLTVEVTFKWLGGEADQPVFDFGSGSDRMYLTPCNQDGKPEFAVLANGERVSVAGEQALRVGEWVRIKTVFNSAVISLELKGKGIGKAHNSCINPLSLRPVANYIGRNQDGTKFLNGLISEFKIYGK
;
A
#
# COMPACT_ATOMS: atom_id res chain seq x y z
N MET A 1 37.21 -13.82 -24.93
CA MET A 1 36.28 -13.88 -26.08
C MET A 1 36.23 -12.49 -26.69
N GLY A 2 36.75 -12.32 -27.90
CA GLY A 2 36.75 -11.03 -28.62
C GLY A 2 35.34 -10.72 -29.13
N GLN A 3 34.81 -9.59 -28.71
CA GLN A 3 33.44 -9.15 -28.94
C GLN A 3 33.30 -8.46 -30.31
N ASP A 4 32.91 -9.22 -31.33
CA ASP A 4 32.12 -8.69 -32.44
C ASP A 4 30.65 -8.66 -32.00
N LEU A 5 30.23 -7.56 -31.35
CA LEU A 5 28.85 -7.28 -30.91
C LEU A 5 27.91 -7.05 -32.11
N LYS A 6 27.60 -8.10 -32.88
CA LYS A 6 26.74 -8.06 -34.08
C LYS A 6 25.24 -8.26 -33.83
N TYR A 7 24.77 -8.38 -32.60
CA TYR A 7 23.38 -8.71 -32.30
C TYR A 7 22.73 -7.66 -31.38
N TRP A 8 22.36 -6.52 -31.95
CA TRP A 8 21.52 -5.52 -31.29
C TRP A 8 20.51 -4.97 -32.29
N ASP A 9 19.37 -5.64 -32.37
CA ASP A 9 18.20 -5.17 -33.08
C ASP A 9 16.99 -5.36 -32.13
N MET A 10 16.03 -4.45 -32.23
CA MET A 10 14.91 -4.22 -31.29
C MET A 10 14.33 -5.49 -30.62
N PRO A 11 14.05 -5.45 -29.29
CA PRO A 11 13.10 -6.37 -28.71
C PRO A 11 11.72 -6.13 -29.34
N VAL A 12 11.29 -7.05 -30.20
CA VAL A 12 9.96 -7.02 -30.85
C VAL A 12 9.05 -7.97 -30.09
N TYR A 13 8.56 -7.50 -28.94
CA TYR A 13 7.39 -8.09 -28.30
C TYR A 13 6.43 -6.96 -27.94
N THR A 14 5.23 -6.97 -28.54
CA THR A 14 4.20 -5.93 -28.33
C THR A 14 3.09 -6.37 -27.38
N GLY A 15 3.29 -7.40 -26.55
CA GLY A 15 2.25 -7.89 -25.63
C GLY A 15 1.09 -8.65 -26.29
N ASN A 16 0.74 -8.30 -27.54
CA ASN A 16 -0.60 -8.50 -28.10
C ASN A 16 -0.79 -9.73 -28.97
N LYS A 17 0.27 -10.31 -29.51
CA LYS A 17 0.14 -11.51 -30.35
C LYS A 17 0.02 -12.74 -29.44
N TRP A 18 -1.20 -13.21 -29.22
CA TRP A 18 -1.48 -14.44 -28.44
C TRP A 18 -1.18 -15.73 -29.21
N SER A 19 -0.82 -15.61 -30.49
CA SER A 19 -0.39 -16.70 -31.34
C SER A 19 1.10 -16.59 -31.64
N SER A 20 1.79 -17.72 -31.67
CA SER A 20 3.14 -17.83 -32.23
C SER A 20 3.10 -18.56 -33.57
N PRO A 21 3.86 -18.11 -34.59
CA PRO A 21 4.03 -18.85 -35.83
C PRO A 21 5.07 -19.98 -35.71
N TYR A 22 5.74 -20.11 -34.56
CA TYR A 22 6.76 -21.12 -34.32
C TYR A 22 6.14 -22.40 -33.75
N GLU A 23 6.84 -23.53 -33.88
CA GLU A 23 6.43 -24.81 -33.30
C GLU A 23 6.87 -24.92 -31.83
N SER A 24 6.13 -25.72 -31.05
CA SER A 24 6.54 -26.09 -29.69
C SER A 24 7.82 -26.92 -29.73
N ARG A 25 8.68 -26.73 -28.73
CA ARG A 25 9.89 -27.54 -28.54
C ARG A 25 10.25 -27.67 -27.07
N THR A 26 11.13 -28.62 -26.78
CA THR A 26 11.82 -28.71 -25.50
C THR A 26 12.87 -27.60 -25.40
N TRP A 27 12.78 -26.86 -24.29
CA TRP A 27 13.77 -25.89 -23.84
C TRP A 27 14.54 -26.47 -22.66
N THR A 28 15.85 -26.25 -22.61
CA THR A 28 16.75 -26.71 -21.55
C THR A 28 17.29 -25.54 -20.75
N LEU A 29 17.12 -25.63 -19.44
CA LEU A 29 17.60 -24.65 -18.46
C LEU A 29 18.92 -25.11 -17.84
N LYS A 30 19.74 -24.15 -17.42
CA LYS A 30 21.03 -24.41 -16.74
C LYS A 30 20.88 -24.95 -15.32
N GLU A 31 19.73 -24.70 -14.70
CA GLU A 31 19.39 -25.10 -13.35
C GLU A 31 17.89 -25.39 -13.28
N GLU A 32 17.47 -26.09 -12.24
CA GLU A 32 16.07 -26.37 -12.00
C GLU A 32 15.32 -25.09 -11.59
N ILE A 33 14.21 -24.80 -12.27
CA ILE A 33 13.30 -23.71 -11.91
C ILE A 33 11.95 -24.31 -11.52
N PRO A 34 11.39 -23.98 -10.33
CA PRO A 34 10.08 -24.45 -9.92
C PRO A 34 9.00 -24.23 -10.99
N GLY A 35 8.21 -25.27 -11.27
CA GLY A 35 7.19 -25.27 -12.33
C GLY A 35 7.70 -25.43 -13.77
N TYR A 36 9.02 -25.41 -14.00
CA TYR A 36 9.66 -25.63 -15.30
C TYR A 36 10.62 -26.82 -15.30
N GLY A 37 11.09 -27.26 -14.13
CA GLY A 37 12.13 -28.27 -14.01
C GLY A 37 13.45 -27.78 -14.64
N THR A 38 14.26 -28.72 -15.12
CA THR A 38 15.44 -28.44 -15.95
C THR A 38 15.12 -28.42 -17.45
N GLN A 39 13.95 -28.97 -17.84
CA GLN A 39 13.46 -28.99 -19.21
C GLN A 39 11.94 -28.81 -19.25
N PHE A 40 11.45 -28.04 -20.21
CA PHE A 40 10.02 -27.83 -20.41
C PHE A 40 9.65 -27.64 -21.89
N GLU A 41 8.41 -27.99 -22.22
CA GLU A 41 7.83 -27.74 -23.55
C GLU A 41 7.22 -26.34 -23.63
N ALA A 42 7.61 -25.57 -24.64
CA ALA A 42 7.01 -24.29 -24.93
C ALA A 42 7.25 -23.84 -26.38
N THR A 43 6.41 -22.93 -26.84
CA THR A 43 6.53 -22.31 -28.17
C THR A 43 7.19 -20.93 -28.06
N PHE A 44 8.28 -20.68 -28.80
CA PHE A 44 8.92 -19.35 -28.84
C PHE A 44 7.92 -18.28 -29.28
N VAL A 45 7.91 -17.10 -28.66
CA VAL A 45 7.08 -15.97 -29.07
C VAL A 45 7.94 -14.81 -29.56
N GLY A 46 9.03 -14.51 -28.86
CA GLY A 46 9.95 -13.41 -29.16
C GLY A 46 10.91 -13.18 -28.01
N MET A 47 11.70 -12.12 -28.12
CA MET A 47 12.58 -11.66 -27.05
C MET A 47 12.26 -10.22 -26.63
N SER A 48 12.54 -9.91 -25.36
CA SER A 48 12.40 -8.57 -24.80
C SER A 48 13.63 -8.13 -24.00
N GLY A 49 13.85 -6.83 -23.86
CA GLY A 49 14.97 -6.26 -23.10
C GLY A 49 16.31 -6.27 -23.84
N PHE A 50 17.34 -5.81 -23.14
CA PHE A 50 18.72 -5.69 -23.62
C PHE A 50 19.68 -6.41 -22.67
N ASP A 51 20.74 -7.06 -23.14
CA ASP A 51 21.78 -7.65 -22.28
C ASP A 51 22.90 -6.63 -21.94
N THR A 52 22.61 -5.73 -20.99
CA THR A 52 23.55 -4.65 -20.59
C THR A 52 23.72 -4.64 -19.07
N PRO A 53 24.65 -3.85 -18.49
CA PRO A 53 24.75 -3.75 -17.03
C PRO A 53 23.46 -3.26 -16.34
N HIS A 54 22.53 -2.65 -17.08
CA HIS A 54 21.31 -2.03 -16.57
C HIS A 54 20.01 -2.72 -17.00
N SER A 55 20.11 -3.79 -17.81
CA SER A 55 18.97 -4.49 -18.38
C SER A 55 19.33 -5.95 -18.59
N GLN A 56 18.33 -6.83 -18.66
CA GLN A 56 18.52 -8.21 -19.06
C GLN A 56 17.63 -8.56 -20.25
N SER A 57 18.12 -9.45 -21.13
CA SER A 57 17.31 -10.03 -22.21
C SER A 57 16.48 -11.21 -21.72
N TYR A 58 15.28 -11.36 -22.24
CA TYR A 58 14.32 -12.40 -21.89
C TYR A 58 13.87 -13.17 -23.12
N VAL A 59 13.67 -14.48 -22.96
CA VAL A 59 12.95 -15.32 -23.93
C VAL A 59 11.49 -15.36 -23.50
N VAL A 60 10.60 -14.90 -24.37
CA VAL A 60 9.14 -14.96 -24.18
C VAL A 60 8.61 -16.16 -24.94
N PHE A 61 7.78 -16.97 -24.28
CA PHE A 61 7.26 -18.22 -24.83
C PHE A 61 5.83 -18.51 -24.36
N LEU A 62 5.11 -19.34 -25.11
CA LEU A 62 3.77 -19.82 -24.81
C LEU A 62 3.84 -21.25 -24.25
N ARG A 63 3.27 -21.47 -23.07
CA ARG A 63 3.17 -22.80 -22.44
C ARG A 63 1.92 -23.55 -22.88
N HIS A 64 1.85 -24.83 -22.53
CA HIS A 64 0.71 -25.72 -22.81
C HIS A 64 -0.61 -25.27 -22.15
N ASP A 65 -0.54 -24.47 -21.09
CA ASP A 65 -1.68 -23.82 -20.44
C ASP A 65 -2.23 -22.62 -21.24
N GLY A 66 -1.62 -22.30 -22.38
CA GLY A 66 -1.98 -21.17 -23.22
C GLY A 66 -1.53 -19.82 -22.68
N LYS A 67 -0.74 -19.79 -21.61
CA LYS A 67 -0.23 -18.55 -21.01
C LYS A 67 1.18 -18.24 -21.50
N LYS A 68 1.44 -16.95 -21.67
CA LYS A 68 2.78 -16.46 -21.98
C LYS A 68 3.59 -16.33 -20.71
N ARG A 69 4.87 -16.67 -20.82
CA ARG A 69 5.87 -16.57 -19.76
C ARG A 69 7.18 -16.06 -20.34
N ALA A 70 8.00 -15.48 -19.49
CA ALA A 70 9.31 -15.00 -19.81
C ALA A 70 10.32 -15.50 -18.77
N LEU A 71 11.45 -16.00 -19.25
CA LEU A 71 12.61 -16.31 -18.43
C LEU A 71 13.82 -15.54 -18.94
N PRO A 72 14.74 -15.11 -18.05
CA PRO A 72 15.98 -14.49 -18.49
C PRO A 72 16.75 -15.38 -19.45
N LEU A 73 17.26 -14.81 -20.55
CA LEU A 73 18.05 -15.54 -21.56
C LEU A 73 19.20 -16.32 -20.90
N ALA A 74 19.82 -15.74 -19.88
CA ALA A 74 20.91 -16.34 -19.14
C ALA A 74 20.57 -17.69 -18.47
N LYS A 75 19.28 -17.98 -18.21
CA LYS A 75 18.82 -19.24 -17.60
C LYS A 75 18.80 -20.42 -18.57
N PHE A 76 18.77 -20.18 -19.87
CA PHE A 76 18.77 -21.22 -20.90
C PHE A 76 20.18 -21.75 -21.17
N CYS A 77 20.32 -22.99 -21.64
CA CYS A 77 21.59 -23.53 -22.14
C CYS A 77 22.08 -22.75 -23.37
N VAL A 78 23.36 -22.89 -23.72
CA VAL A 78 23.98 -22.09 -24.79
C VAL A 78 23.26 -22.30 -26.12
N GLU A 79 22.90 -23.54 -26.44
CA GLU A 79 22.21 -23.91 -27.68
C GLU A 79 20.84 -23.23 -27.81
N ASP A 80 20.07 -23.14 -26.72
CA ASP A 80 18.76 -22.50 -26.70
C ASP A 80 18.86 -20.97 -26.70
N GLN A 81 19.94 -20.41 -26.15
CA GLN A 81 20.24 -18.98 -26.28
C GLN A 81 20.50 -18.61 -27.74
N GLU A 82 21.35 -19.37 -28.44
CA GLU A 82 21.66 -19.15 -29.85
C GLU A 82 20.41 -19.32 -30.73
N TYR A 83 19.57 -20.30 -30.43
CA TYR A 83 18.30 -20.51 -31.14
C TYR A 83 17.34 -19.33 -30.98
N ALA A 84 17.13 -18.84 -29.75
CA ALA A 84 16.26 -17.70 -29.47
C ALA A 84 16.73 -16.44 -30.21
N LEU A 85 18.04 -16.17 -30.16
CA LEU A 85 18.66 -15.02 -30.86
C LEU A 85 18.47 -15.10 -32.37
N LYS A 86 18.63 -16.28 -32.97
CA LYS A 86 18.40 -16.50 -34.40
C LYS A 86 16.95 -16.17 -34.78
N LEU A 87 15.97 -16.71 -34.06
CA LEU A 87 14.56 -16.47 -34.35
C LEU A 87 14.18 -15.00 -34.14
N GLN A 88 14.72 -14.35 -33.11
CA GLN A 88 14.50 -12.92 -32.88
C GLN A 88 14.97 -12.08 -34.08
N GLN A 89 16.13 -12.40 -34.67
CA GLN A 89 16.61 -11.70 -35.87
C GLN A 89 15.65 -11.84 -37.05
N GLU A 90 15.03 -13.01 -37.22
CA GLU A 90 14.01 -13.22 -38.26
C GLU A 90 12.79 -12.31 -38.03
N ILE A 91 12.32 -12.18 -36.79
CA ILE A 91 11.21 -11.28 -36.41
C ILE A 91 11.56 -9.83 -36.75
N ILE A 92 12.77 -9.39 -36.41
CA ILE A 92 13.25 -8.04 -36.68
C ILE A 92 13.25 -7.74 -38.17
N GLU A 93 13.77 -8.63 -39.00
CA GLU A 93 13.85 -8.43 -40.46
C GLU A 93 12.46 -8.34 -41.09
N VAL A 94 11.52 -9.17 -40.63
CA VAL A 94 10.11 -9.09 -41.05
C VAL A 94 9.50 -7.75 -40.63
N THR A 95 9.76 -7.30 -39.40
CA THR A 95 9.22 -6.06 -38.84
C THR A 95 9.77 -4.83 -39.57
N LYS A 96 11.09 -4.78 -39.83
CA LYS A 96 11.74 -3.74 -40.64
C LYS A 96 11.13 -3.64 -42.03
N LYS A 97 10.90 -4.79 -42.70
CA LYS A 97 10.25 -4.84 -44.02
C LYS A 97 8.82 -4.33 -43.99
N ALA A 98 8.04 -4.69 -42.96
CA ALA A 98 6.67 -4.20 -42.81
C ALA A 98 6.62 -2.66 -42.61
N ARG A 99 7.64 -2.07 -41.99
CA ARG A 99 7.74 -0.62 -41.78
C ARG A 99 8.11 0.16 -43.05
N ILE A 100 8.89 -0.43 -43.97
CA ILE A 100 9.30 0.22 -45.23
C ILE A 100 8.07 0.57 -46.13
N GLY A 101 6.92 -0.07 -45.92
CA GLY A 101 5.66 0.22 -46.61
C GLY A 101 4.77 1.31 -45.98
N LYS A 102 5.11 1.84 -44.80
CA LYS A 102 4.40 2.99 -44.18
C LYS A 102 5.19 4.26 -44.47
N GLU A 103 4.56 5.33 -44.97
CA GLU A 103 5.23 6.64 -45.09
C GLU A 103 5.70 7.09 -43.69
N LEU A 104 7.00 6.95 -43.44
CA LEU A 104 7.63 7.47 -42.23
C LEU A 104 7.59 8.98 -42.31
N ALA A 105 7.02 9.62 -41.28
CA ALA A 105 6.92 11.06 -41.28
C ALA A 105 8.31 11.72 -41.30
N THR A 106 8.47 12.81 -42.05
CA THR A 106 9.74 13.55 -42.11
C THR A 106 9.77 14.59 -40.99
N TYR A 107 10.85 14.61 -40.20
CA TYR A 107 11.01 15.51 -39.06
C TYR A 107 12.03 16.61 -39.36
N LYS A 108 11.60 17.87 -39.28
CA LYS A 108 12.45 19.06 -39.46
C LYS A 108 13.22 19.39 -38.18
N ALA A 109 14.40 19.98 -38.32
CA ALA A 109 15.07 20.61 -37.18
C ALA A 109 14.33 21.91 -36.82
N LYS A 110 14.16 22.20 -35.52
CA LYS A 110 13.61 23.48 -35.06
C LYS A 110 14.61 24.62 -35.34
N SER A 111 14.12 25.81 -35.72
CA SER A 111 14.96 27.01 -35.81
C SER A 111 15.23 27.56 -34.40
N GLY A 112 16.46 27.41 -33.90
CA GLY A 112 16.83 27.75 -32.52
C GLY A 112 16.64 26.60 -31.52
N LEU A 113 17.08 26.82 -30.27
CA LEU A 113 16.93 25.88 -29.15
C LEU A 113 15.51 26.01 -28.55
N ASP A 114 14.81 24.91 -28.27
CA ASP A 114 13.54 24.97 -27.55
C ASP A 114 13.83 25.18 -26.05
N THR A 115 13.59 26.40 -25.56
CA THR A 115 14.01 26.86 -24.23
C THR A 115 12.90 26.81 -23.18
N ASN A 116 11.68 26.46 -23.56
CA ASN A 116 10.58 26.33 -22.62
C ASN A 116 10.73 25.00 -21.87
N SER A 117 11.54 25.03 -20.81
CA SER A 117 11.44 24.07 -19.72
C SER A 117 10.02 24.11 -19.13
N ALA A 118 9.64 22.99 -18.51
CA ALA A 118 8.58 22.77 -17.52
C ALA A 118 7.58 23.92 -17.30
N ASP A 119 6.29 23.60 -17.39
CA ASP A 119 5.15 24.36 -16.84
C ASP A 119 5.43 25.79 -16.36
N GLY A 120 4.79 26.79 -16.97
CA GLY A 120 4.76 28.19 -16.48
C GLY A 120 4.22 28.40 -15.05
N THR A 121 4.16 27.36 -14.21
CA THR A 121 3.93 27.45 -12.76
C THR A 121 5.22 27.25 -11.97
N ASN A 122 5.82 28.36 -11.55
CA ASN A 122 6.91 28.47 -10.58
C ASN A 122 8.30 28.01 -11.07
N ALA A 123 8.94 28.89 -11.84
CA ALA A 123 10.36 29.17 -11.66
C ALA A 123 10.63 29.66 -10.21
N ARG A 124 10.57 28.73 -9.23
CA ARG A 124 11.07 28.99 -7.88
C ARG A 124 12.59 29.06 -7.96
N LYS A 125 13.12 30.22 -7.55
CA LYS A 125 14.53 30.43 -7.21
C LYS A 125 15.06 29.27 -6.34
N PRO A 126 16.35 28.92 -6.46
CA PRO A 126 16.93 27.77 -5.79
C PRO A 126 16.76 27.88 -4.27
N GLY A 127 16.14 26.87 -3.69
CA GLY A 127 15.99 26.69 -2.26
C GLY A 127 15.22 25.42 -1.97
N ILE A 128 15.91 24.45 -1.36
CA ILE A 128 15.43 23.31 -0.56
C ILE A 128 15.71 21.90 -1.12
N TYR A 129 16.12 21.73 -2.37
CA TYR A 129 16.87 20.52 -2.76
C TYR A 129 18.10 20.98 -3.55
N GLY A 130 19.29 20.54 -3.18
CA GLY A 130 20.54 20.87 -3.87
C GLY A 130 20.64 20.28 -5.28
N ARG A 131 19.63 20.50 -6.12
CA ARG A 131 19.63 20.16 -7.55
C ARG A 131 19.92 21.43 -8.33
N GLY A 132 20.98 21.37 -9.12
CA GLY A 132 21.57 22.47 -9.87
C GLY A 132 20.60 23.18 -10.82
N ALA A 133 21.03 24.37 -11.24
CA ALA A 133 20.24 25.30 -12.03
C ALA A 133 19.86 24.73 -13.42
N TRP A 134 18.56 24.50 -13.64
CA TRP A 134 17.97 24.18 -14.95
C TRP A 134 17.85 25.38 -15.91
N ASN A 135 18.73 26.39 -15.78
CA ASN A 135 18.44 27.75 -16.25
C ASN A 135 19.48 28.37 -17.21
N VAL A 136 20.41 27.60 -17.78
CA VAL A 136 21.36 28.15 -18.77
C VAL A 136 21.11 27.52 -20.13
N VAL A 137 20.45 28.28 -21.01
CA VAL A 137 20.38 27.96 -22.44
C VAL A 137 21.75 28.28 -23.04
N PRO A 138 22.49 27.29 -23.58
CA PRO A 138 23.76 27.58 -24.23
C PRO A 138 23.56 28.42 -25.49
N SER A 139 24.48 29.32 -25.78
CA SER A 139 24.56 29.92 -27.12
C SER A 139 24.97 28.85 -28.16
N GLU A 140 24.66 29.06 -29.45
CA GLU A 140 25.12 28.17 -30.53
C GLU A 140 26.66 28.02 -30.58
N GLU A 141 27.39 28.98 -30.02
CA GLU A 141 28.85 28.94 -29.90
C GLU A 141 29.34 28.01 -28.75
N GLU A 142 28.50 27.71 -27.77
CA GLU A 142 28.85 26.94 -26.55
C GLU A 142 28.44 25.47 -26.61
N ALA A 143 27.58 25.09 -27.57
CA ALA A 143 27.07 23.74 -27.73
C ALA A 143 27.48 23.08 -29.06
N THR A 144 27.48 21.75 -29.08
CA THR A 144 27.46 20.90 -30.27
C THR A 144 26.04 20.41 -30.50
N VAL A 145 25.65 20.33 -31.76
CA VAL A 145 24.33 19.84 -32.18
C VAL A 145 24.54 18.66 -33.11
N GLU A 146 24.07 17.49 -32.70
CA GLU A 146 24.02 16.28 -33.52
C GLU A 146 22.57 15.85 -33.72
N THR A 147 22.25 15.18 -34.83
CA THR A 147 20.87 14.78 -35.12
C THR A 147 20.77 13.30 -35.49
N THR A 148 19.62 12.72 -35.20
CA THR A 148 19.20 11.38 -35.64
C THR A 148 17.94 11.49 -36.48
N LYS A 149 17.22 10.41 -36.76
CA LYS A 149 15.95 10.48 -37.48
C LYS A 149 14.92 11.32 -36.73
N TYR A 150 14.78 11.12 -35.42
CA TYR A 150 13.74 11.76 -34.59
C TYR A 150 14.25 12.79 -33.58
N PHE A 151 15.56 12.85 -33.30
CA PHE A 151 16.10 13.66 -32.21
C PHE A 151 17.18 14.65 -32.67
N ARG A 152 17.36 15.69 -31.86
CA ARG A 152 18.46 16.66 -31.91
C ARG A 152 19.15 16.69 -30.55
N PHE A 153 20.37 16.18 -30.49
CA PHE A 153 21.20 16.16 -29.28
C PHE A 153 22.00 17.45 -29.18
N ILE A 154 21.86 18.12 -28.05
CA ILE A 154 22.51 19.39 -27.73
C ILE A 154 23.40 19.14 -26.51
N ALA A 155 24.71 19.21 -26.70
CA ALA A 155 25.69 18.99 -25.65
C ALA A 155 26.67 20.16 -25.60
N GLY A 156 27.20 20.49 -24.43
CA GLY A 156 28.26 21.47 -24.32
C GLY A 156 29.60 20.87 -24.77
N LYS A 157 30.63 21.71 -24.80
CA LYS A 157 31.95 21.35 -25.37
C LYS A 157 32.99 20.91 -24.33
N LYS A 158 32.65 20.86 -23.03
CA LYS A 158 33.62 20.62 -21.94
C LYS A 158 32.98 19.95 -20.73
N GLY A 159 33.69 19.05 -20.06
CA GLY A 159 33.21 18.39 -18.84
C GLY A 159 33.77 16.99 -18.70
N ASP A 160 33.61 16.39 -17.53
CA ASP A 160 33.91 14.97 -17.30
C ASP A 160 32.64 14.17 -17.57
N SER A 161 32.49 13.67 -18.80
CA SER A 161 31.24 13.06 -19.27
C SER A 161 31.51 12.00 -20.33
N LYS A 162 30.84 10.85 -20.20
CA LYS A 162 30.89 9.74 -21.19
C LYS A 162 30.43 10.17 -22.57
N TRP A 163 29.66 11.25 -22.69
CA TRP A 163 29.18 11.78 -23.96
C TRP A 163 30.30 12.09 -24.96
N PHE A 164 31.50 12.44 -24.49
CA PHE A 164 32.62 12.74 -25.37
C PHE A 164 33.27 11.48 -25.98
N ASP A 165 32.96 10.29 -25.46
CA ASP A 165 33.30 9.03 -26.12
C ASP A 165 32.45 8.84 -27.38
N LYS A 166 33.11 8.62 -28.53
CA LYS A 166 32.43 8.54 -29.82
C LYS A 166 31.57 7.29 -29.93
N GLU A 167 32.05 6.14 -29.46
CA GLU A 167 31.33 4.87 -29.60
C GLU A 167 30.07 4.88 -28.74
N PHE A 168 30.20 5.34 -27.49
CA PHE A 168 29.09 5.60 -26.58
C PHE A 168 28.04 6.50 -27.23
N ARG A 169 28.46 7.67 -27.74
CA ARG A 169 27.56 8.66 -28.33
C ARG A 169 26.81 8.13 -29.55
N GLU A 170 27.46 7.40 -30.45
CA GLU A 170 26.79 6.79 -31.61
C GLU A 170 25.77 5.72 -31.18
N LYS A 171 26.13 4.88 -30.19
CA LYS A 171 25.24 3.86 -29.62
C LYS A 171 24.00 4.47 -28.95
N THR A 172 24.18 5.52 -28.15
CA THR A 172 23.07 6.27 -27.53
C THR A 172 22.12 6.82 -28.58
N LYS A 173 22.64 7.46 -29.63
CA LYS A 173 21.81 8.00 -30.72
C LYS A 173 20.95 6.93 -31.40
N GLN A 174 21.52 5.75 -31.65
CA GLN A 174 20.78 4.61 -32.20
C GLN A 174 19.68 4.12 -31.25
N TYR A 175 19.99 4.00 -29.96
CA TYR A 175 19.03 3.58 -28.94
C TYR A 175 17.80 4.50 -28.85
N PHE A 176 17.99 5.81 -28.97
CA PHE A 176 16.89 6.78 -29.01
C PHE A 176 15.99 6.57 -30.23
N ASP A 177 16.56 6.38 -31.42
CA ASP A 177 15.76 6.11 -32.62
C ASP A 177 14.99 4.77 -32.49
N TRP A 178 15.60 3.72 -31.94
CA TRP A 178 14.92 2.45 -31.67
C TRP A 178 13.78 2.59 -30.67
N MET A 179 14.01 3.32 -29.58
CA MET A 179 12.99 3.61 -28.57
C MET A 179 11.81 4.34 -29.20
N TYR A 180 12.07 5.39 -29.98
CA TYR A 180 11.01 6.12 -30.68
C TYR A 180 10.22 5.17 -31.58
N GLU A 181 10.91 4.35 -32.38
CA GLU A 181 10.25 3.44 -33.30
C GLU A 181 9.42 2.37 -32.60
N PHE A 182 9.91 1.84 -31.49
CA PHE A 182 9.16 0.92 -30.65
C PHE A 182 7.90 1.60 -30.10
N ILE A 183 8.05 2.71 -29.38
CA ILE A 183 6.94 3.32 -28.65
C ILE A 183 5.88 3.87 -29.61
N VAL A 184 6.28 4.53 -30.69
CA VAL A 184 5.34 5.16 -31.64
C VAL A 184 4.75 4.16 -32.61
N TYR A 185 5.54 3.26 -33.20
CA TYR A 185 5.06 2.39 -34.28
C TYR A 185 4.68 0.98 -33.85
N GLU A 186 5.33 0.41 -32.83
CA GLU A 186 5.04 -0.95 -32.36
C GLU A 186 4.06 -0.96 -31.20
N LEU A 187 4.26 -0.09 -30.20
CA LEU A 187 3.35 0.09 -29.08
C LEU A 187 2.13 0.95 -29.47
N GLY A 188 2.22 1.69 -30.58
CA GLY A 188 1.09 2.45 -31.15
C GLY A 188 0.84 3.81 -30.50
N ALA A 189 1.83 4.39 -29.82
CA ALA A 189 1.69 5.72 -29.24
C ALA A 189 1.55 6.81 -30.31
N PRO A 190 0.71 7.84 -30.10
CA PRO A 190 0.72 9.03 -30.94
C PRO A 190 2.07 9.72 -30.78
N GLY A 191 2.84 9.81 -31.87
CA GLY A 191 4.14 10.47 -31.86
C GLY A 191 4.02 11.97 -31.55
N PRO A 192 5.07 12.62 -31.04
CA PRO A 192 5.10 14.08 -30.88
C PRO A 192 4.78 14.77 -32.20
N PHE A 193 3.98 15.85 -32.14
CA PHE A 193 3.49 16.58 -33.31
C PHE A 193 2.59 15.75 -34.26
N CYS A 194 1.96 14.67 -33.79
CA CYS A 194 1.11 13.81 -34.64
C CYS A 194 -0.06 14.56 -35.29
N ASP A 195 -0.64 15.54 -34.60
CA ASP A 195 -1.75 16.38 -35.07
C ASP A 195 -1.28 17.66 -35.80
N GLU A 196 0.02 17.90 -35.88
CA GLU A 196 0.59 19.06 -36.57
C GLU A 196 0.99 18.69 -38.01
N ALA A 197 0.74 19.61 -38.95
CA ALA A 197 1.13 19.42 -40.35
C ALA A 197 2.66 19.32 -40.51
N GLU A 198 3.39 20.00 -39.64
CA GLU A 198 4.85 20.02 -39.60
C GLU A 198 5.34 19.29 -38.36
N LYS A 199 6.28 18.38 -38.54
CA LYS A 199 6.83 17.57 -37.45
C LYS A 199 8.27 17.95 -37.19
N TYR A 200 8.63 18.03 -35.91
CA TYR A 200 9.96 18.48 -35.50
C TYR A 200 10.72 17.42 -34.73
N LYS A 201 12.05 17.42 -34.90
CA LYS A 201 12.95 16.62 -34.07
C LYS A 201 12.86 17.07 -32.60
N ILE A 202 12.96 16.11 -31.69
CA ILE A 202 12.87 16.34 -30.25
C ILE A 202 14.24 16.68 -29.71
N ASP A 203 14.32 17.74 -28.91
CA ASP A 203 15.57 18.19 -28.31
C ASP A 203 15.95 17.29 -27.13
N VAL A 204 17.21 16.88 -27.09
CA VAL A 204 17.83 16.15 -25.98
C VAL A 204 19.03 16.97 -25.49
N MET A 205 18.87 17.63 -24.35
CA MET A 205 19.91 18.39 -23.68
C MET A 205 20.76 17.44 -22.85
N VAL A 206 22.04 17.29 -23.21
CA VAL A 206 22.97 16.40 -22.51
C VAL A 206 23.63 17.16 -21.36
N LEU A 207 23.24 16.87 -20.12
CA LEU A 207 23.76 17.51 -18.91
C LEU A 207 25.20 17.04 -18.62
N ASN A 208 25.89 17.74 -17.71
CA ASN A 208 27.28 17.49 -17.32
C ASN A 208 28.30 17.61 -18.48
N THR A 209 27.90 18.23 -19.59
CA THR A 209 28.77 18.56 -20.74
C THR A 209 29.12 20.05 -20.82
N GLY A 210 28.87 20.79 -19.74
CA GLY A 210 29.04 22.25 -19.67
C GLY A 210 27.74 23.05 -19.85
N LEU A 211 26.60 22.37 -20.02
CA LEU A 211 25.26 22.97 -20.16
C LEU A 211 24.48 23.13 -18.83
N GLY A 212 24.98 22.54 -17.75
CA GLY A 212 24.31 22.50 -16.44
C GLY A 212 24.45 21.12 -15.78
N GLU A 213 24.04 21.05 -14.52
CA GLU A 213 24.05 19.83 -13.71
C GLU A 213 22.62 19.37 -13.40
N GLY A 214 22.37 18.06 -13.44
CA GLY A 214 21.07 17.46 -13.13
C GLY A 214 21.09 15.94 -13.35
N TRP A 215 19.91 15.32 -13.35
CA TRP A 215 19.77 13.86 -13.54
C TRP A 215 19.06 13.55 -14.86
N ALA A 216 17.74 13.43 -14.84
CA ALA A 216 16.90 13.17 -16.00
C ALA A 216 15.57 13.91 -15.82
N PHE A 217 15.01 14.43 -16.91
CA PHE A 217 13.72 15.10 -16.95
C PHE A 217 13.17 15.15 -18.38
N GLY A 218 11.88 14.88 -18.54
CA GLY A 218 11.15 14.91 -19.80
C GLY A 218 9.96 15.89 -19.79
N GLY A 219 9.75 16.55 -20.92
CA GLY A 219 8.65 17.49 -21.13
C GLY A 219 8.53 17.91 -22.61
N THR A 220 8.66 19.19 -22.91
CA THR A 220 8.80 19.67 -24.31
C THR A 220 10.04 19.11 -25.03
N SER A 221 11.08 18.87 -24.24
CA SER A 221 12.37 18.31 -24.57
C SER A 221 12.79 17.32 -23.48
N MET A 222 13.88 16.59 -23.69
CA MET A 222 14.52 15.77 -22.67
C MET A 222 15.78 16.46 -22.17
N TRP A 223 16.02 16.42 -20.86
CA TRP A 223 17.24 16.89 -20.23
C TRP A 223 17.84 15.77 -19.41
N VAL A 224 19.01 15.29 -19.81
CA VAL A 224 19.48 13.97 -19.37
C VAL A 224 21.00 14.01 -19.17
N THR A 225 21.48 13.54 -18.02
CA THR A 225 22.92 13.37 -17.78
C THR A 225 23.47 12.23 -18.63
N ALA A 226 24.74 12.36 -19.05
CA ALA A 226 25.40 11.31 -19.82
C ALA A 226 25.46 9.96 -19.09
N ASP A 227 25.44 9.95 -17.75
CA ASP A 227 25.50 8.72 -16.96
C ASP A 227 24.26 7.84 -17.10
N VAL A 228 23.13 8.38 -17.56
CA VAL A 228 21.90 7.60 -17.78
C VAL A 228 21.61 7.35 -19.26
N LEU A 229 22.51 7.78 -20.17
CA LEU A 229 22.37 7.65 -21.64
C LEU A 229 22.80 6.28 -22.21
N GLU A 230 23.03 5.29 -21.34
CA GLU A 230 23.47 3.95 -21.71
C GLU A 230 22.36 3.10 -22.33
N ILE A 231 22.73 2.18 -23.23
CA ILE A 231 21.81 1.17 -23.78
C ILE A 231 21.26 0.32 -22.64
N GLY A 232 19.95 0.09 -22.64
CA GLY A 232 19.27 -0.62 -21.55
C GLY A 232 19.05 0.27 -20.31
N SER A 233 19.18 1.59 -20.42
CA SER A 233 18.67 2.53 -19.42
C SER A 233 17.14 2.60 -19.51
N GLY A 234 16.46 2.35 -18.38
CA GLY A 234 15.01 2.53 -18.20
C GLY A 234 14.61 4.00 -18.05
N TYR A 235 15.55 4.88 -17.71
CA TYR A 235 15.27 6.32 -17.57
C TYR A 235 14.95 6.98 -18.91
N ILE A 236 15.62 6.58 -19.99
CA ILE A 236 15.41 7.17 -21.32
C ILE A 236 13.96 6.99 -21.82
N PRO A 237 13.39 5.77 -21.89
CA PRO A 237 11.99 5.58 -22.28
C PRO A 237 11.01 6.19 -21.27
N HIS A 238 11.36 6.26 -19.98
CA HIS A 238 10.56 6.96 -18.97
C HIS A 238 10.43 8.46 -19.28
N GLU A 239 11.54 9.16 -19.48
CA GLU A 239 11.52 10.59 -19.79
C GLU A 239 10.90 10.87 -21.16
N PHE A 240 11.08 9.97 -22.12
CA PHE A 240 10.40 10.09 -23.42
C PHE A 240 8.89 9.93 -23.30
N ALA A 241 8.38 9.12 -22.36
CA ALA A 241 6.95 9.04 -22.10
C ALA A 241 6.39 10.39 -21.62
N HIS A 242 7.14 11.16 -20.82
CA HIS A 242 6.76 12.52 -20.46
C HIS A 242 6.70 13.47 -21.67
N VAL A 243 7.55 13.25 -22.68
CA VAL A 243 7.45 13.97 -23.97
C VAL A 243 6.13 13.64 -24.66
N LEU A 244 5.75 12.37 -24.73
CA LEU A 244 4.46 11.96 -25.30
C LEU A 244 3.28 12.56 -24.54
N GLN A 245 3.32 12.54 -23.21
CA GLN A 245 2.29 13.15 -22.35
C GLN A 245 2.21 14.67 -22.57
N HIS A 246 3.34 15.33 -22.79
CA HIS A 246 3.36 16.76 -23.10
C HIS A 246 2.66 17.05 -24.43
N TYR A 247 3.07 16.41 -25.52
CA TYR A 247 2.58 16.70 -26.87
C TYR A 247 1.17 16.15 -27.13
N SER A 248 0.76 15.09 -26.42
CA SER A 248 -0.62 14.62 -26.44
C SER A 248 -1.57 15.54 -25.67
N GLY A 249 -1.08 16.28 -24.66
CA GLY A 249 -1.84 17.29 -23.92
C GLY A 249 -2.84 16.78 -22.86
N GLY A 250 -2.96 15.46 -22.66
CA GLY A 250 -3.91 14.86 -21.72
C GLY A 250 -3.35 14.58 -20.33
N MET A 251 -4.22 14.53 -19.32
CA MET A 251 -3.95 14.05 -17.95
C MET A 251 -2.84 14.77 -17.16
N ARG A 252 -2.38 15.94 -17.61
CA ARG A 252 -1.31 16.71 -16.94
C ARG A 252 -1.73 17.31 -15.58
N ASN A 253 -3.04 17.35 -15.30
CA ASN A 253 -3.62 17.90 -14.07
C ASN A 253 -4.24 16.84 -13.14
N CYS A 254 -4.13 15.53 -13.45
CA CYS A 254 -4.82 14.46 -12.71
C CYS A 254 -4.07 13.92 -11.48
N GLY A 255 -3.03 14.62 -11.01
CA GLY A 255 -2.20 14.22 -9.86
C GLY A 255 -0.86 13.59 -10.29
N TRP A 256 0.17 13.77 -9.46
CA TRP A 256 1.56 13.43 -9.81
C TRP A 256 1.79 11.91 -9.90
N GLY A 257 1.10 11.11 -9.06
CA GLY A 257 1.29 9.65 -9.02
C GLY A 257 1.01 8.95 -10.34
N PHE A 258 -0.09 9.31 -11.02
CA PHE A 258 -0.48 8.64 -12.25
C PHE A 258 0.41 9.01 -13.46
N PHE A 259 0.84 10.27 -13.52
CA PHE A 259 1.72 10.79 -14.56
C PHE A 259 3.05 10.02 -14.61
N GLU A 260 3.67 9.81 -13.44
CA GLU A 260 4.91 9.05 -13.27
C GLU A 260 4.71 7.53 -13.48
N GLN A 261 3.56 6.97 -13.05
CA GLN A 261 3.25 5.55 -13.23
C GLN A 261 3.15 5.15 -14.70
N HIS A 262 2.52 5.97 -15.55
CA HIS A 262 2.46 5.70 -16.98
C HIS A 262 3.86 5.72 -17.62
N SER A 263 4.72 6.66 -17.23
CA SER A 263 6.10 6.71 -17.72
C SER A 263 6.89 5.47 -17.31
N GLN A 264 6.67 4.96 -16.09
CA GLN A 264 7.23 3.67 -15.69
C GLN A 264 6.67 2.50 -16.49
N TRP A 265 5.38 2.48 -16.80
CA TRP A 265 4.80 1.44 -17.67
C TRP A 265 5.39 1.47 -19.08
N VAL A 266 5.57 2.65 -19.69
CA VAL A 266 6.21 2.78 -21.02
C VAL A 266 7.67 2.31 -20.96
N SER A 267 8.40 2.69 -19.92
CA SER A 267 9.75 2.18 -19.67
C SER A 267 9.75 0.66 -19.58
N HIS A 268 8.83 0.09 -18.79
CA HIS A 268 8.66 -1.35 -18.62
C HIS A 268 8.36 -2.10 -19.92
N GLN A 269 7.57 -1.52 -20.83
CA GLN A 269 7.30 -2.14 -22.14
C GLN A 269 8.56 -2.25 -22.99
N TYR A 270 9.44 -1.25 -22.94
CA TYR A 270 10.64 -1.20 -23.77
C TYR A 270 11.81 -1.95 -23.12
N ASN A 271 11.93 -1.82 -21.80
CA ASN A 271 13.04 -2.32 -21.01
C ASN A 271 12.53 -2.75 -19.63
N LEU A 272 12.66 -4.04 -19.30
CA LEU A 272 12.22 -4.63 -18.02
C LEU A 272 13.11 -4.22 -16.82
N GLY A 273 13.70 -3.02 -16.85
CA GLY A 273 14.83 -2.60 -16.03
C GLY A 273 14.51 -2.12 -14.61
N GLU A 274 13.23 -2.01 -14.20
CA GLU A 274 12.86 -1.43 -12.89
C GLU A 274 11.89 -2.28 -12.05
N VAL A 275 12.18 -3.57 -11.93
CA VAL A 275 11.47 -4.45 -10.97
C VAL A 275 11.76 -4.11 -9.50
N ASN A 276 12.77 -3.26 -9.24
CA ASN A 276 13.15 -2.80 -7.90
C ASN A 276 12.05 -2.02 -7.17
N HIS A 277 11.05 -1.52 -7.88
CA HIS A 277 9.90 -0.82 -7.31
C HIS A 277 8.78 -1.76 -6.84
N LEU A 278 8.79 -3.01 -7.30
CA LEU A 278 7.73 -3.98 -7.01
C LEU A 278 7.59 -4.34 -5.52
N PRO A 279 8.67 -4.46 -4.72
CA PRO A 279 8.53 -4.69 -3.27
C PRO A 279 7.76 -3.57 -2.58
N THR A 280 8.07 -2.33 -2.95
CA THR A 280 7.37 -1.15 -2.43
C THR A 280 5.91 -1.15 -2.86
N HIS A 281 5.59 -1.57 -4.09
CA HIS A 281 4.20 -1.71 -4.53
C HIS A 281 3.46 -2.78 -3.73
N ALA A 282 4.06 -3.96 -3.56
CA ALA A 282 3.46 -5.09 -2.86
C ALA A 282 3.17 -4.78 -1.39
N SER A 283 4.05 -4.01 -0.74
CA SER A 283 3.79 -3.48 0.60
C SER A 283 2.66 -2.44 0.68
N LYS A 284 2.06 -2.06 -0.44
CA LYS A 284 1.07 -0.96 -0.53
C LYS A 284 -0.14 -1.31 -1.40
N TRP A 285 -0.39 -2.60 -1.67
CA TRP A 285 -1.51 -3.06 -2.50
C TRP A 285 -2.89 -2.54 -2.04
N ASN A 286 -3.09 -2.36 -0.73
CA ASN A 286 -4.36 -1.91 -0.17
C ASN A 286 -4.64 -0.42 -0.41
N TYR A 287 -3.67 0.36 -0.89
CA TYR A 287 -3.85 1.78 -1.20
C TYR A 287 -4.53 1.99 -2.55
N HIS A 288 -5.22 3.12 -2.71
CA HIS A 288 -5.75 3.55 -3.99
C HIS A 288 -4.63 3.56 -5.05
N LEU A 289 -4.90 3.12 -6.27
CA LEU A 289 -3.87 3.01 -7.32
C LEU A 289 -3.19 4.35 -7.64
N SER A 290 -3.93 5.46 -7.52
CA SER A 290 -3.37 6.82 -7.66
C SER A 290 -2.85 7.46 -6.36
N SER A 291 -2.80 6.72 -5.25
CA SER A 291 -2.27 7.24 -3.98
C SER A 291 -0.84 7.74 -4.17
N ASN A 292 -0.49 8.80 -3.43
CA ASN A 292 0.90 9.27 -3.42
C ASN A 292 1.86 8.22 -2.82
N MET A 293 1.34 7.26 -2.05
CA MET A 293 2.13 6.12 -1.59
C MET A 293 2.54 5.19 -2.75
N ASN A 294 1.88 5.31 -3.91
CA ASN A 294 2.06 4.48 -5.11
C ASN A 294 2.78 5.19 -6.28
N ILE A 295 3.42 6.35 -6.07
CA ILE A 295 4.19 7.03 -7.13
C ILE A 295 5.29 6.08 -7.63
N TYR A 296 5.46 5.98 -8.96
CA TYR A 296 6.40 5.08 -9.66
C TYR A 296 6.15 3.57 -9.55
N ILE A 297 5.24 3.10 -8.68
CA ILE A 297 5.23 1.68 -8.30
C ILE A 297 3.94 0.93 -8.70
N ALA A 298 2.80 1.60 -8.89
CA ALA A 298 1.54 0.93 -9.29
C ALA A 298 1.38 0.73 -10.82
N TYR A 299 2.46 0.83 -11.60
CA TYR A 299 2.43 0.55 -13.04
C TYR A 299 2.04 -0.91 -13.37
N ILE A 300 2.14 -1.83 -12.39
CA ILE A 300 1.70 -3.22 -12.53
C ILE A 300 0.22 -3.34 -12.89
N PHE A 301 -0.64 -2.42 -12.45
CA PHE A 301 -2.02 -2.39 -12.91
C PHE A 301 -2.10 -2.19 -14.43
N MET A 302 -1.30 -1.28 -14.99
CA MET A 302 -1.24 -1.04 -16.43
C MET A 302 -0.64 -2.23 -17.18
N GLN A 303 0.33 -2.93 -16.55
CA GLN A 303 0.86 -4.18 -17.08
C GLN A 303 -0.22 -5.26 -17.12
N PHE A 304 -1.00 -5.42 -16.05
CA PHE A 304 -2.12 -6.35 -16.00
C PHE A 304 -3.12 -6.09 -17.13
N MET A 305 -3.54 -4.83 -17.29
CA MET A 305 -4.45 -4.39 -18.37
C MET A 305 -3.89 -4.72 -19.75
N THR A 306 -2.59 -4.47 -19.96
CA THR A 306 -1.88 -4.74 -21.22
C THR A 306 -1.88 -6.23 -21.56
N GLU A 307 -1.77 -7.08 -20.55
CA GLU A 307 -1.78 -8.53 -20.69
C GLU A 307 -3.20 -9.13 -20.75
N GLN A 308 -4.26 -8.33 -20.70
CA GLN A 308 -5.63 -8.83 -20.90
C GLN A 308 -5.97 -8.88 -22.39
N PRO A 309 -6.38 -10.04 -22.95
CA PRO A 309 -6.77 -10.17 -24.36
C PRO A 309 -7.86 -9.18 -24.79
N GLU A 310 -8.80 -8.88 -23.91
CA GLU A 310 -9.93 -7.97 -24.16
C GLU A 310 -9.58 -6.48 -24.15
N ILE A 311 -8.38 -6.09 -23.68
CA ILE A 311 -8.00 -4.68 -23.47
C ILE A 311 -6.74 -4.31 -24.26
N GLY A 312 -5.59 -4.92 -23.93
CA GLY A 312 -4.31 -4.63 -24.55
C GLY A 312 -3.69 -3.25 -24.24
N PRO A 313 -2.46 -2.98 -24.73
CA PRO A 313 -1.64 -1.80 -24.44
C PRO A 313 -2.16 -0.52 -25.08
N ASN A 314 -2.92 -0.61 -26.18
CA ASN A 314 -3.51 0.57 -26.83
C ASN A 314 -4.39 1.35 -25.86
N TYR A 315 -5.02 0.64 -24.93
CA TYR A 315 -5.88 1.22 -23.91
C TYR A 315 -5.13 2.13 -22.92
N MET A 316 -3.87 1.81 -22.63
CA MET A 316 -2.99 2.64 -21.79
C MET A 316 -2.56 3.90 -22.55
N ILE A 317 -2.27 3.75 -23.84
CA ILE A 317 -1.90 4.86 -24.75
C ILE A 317 -3.07 5.83 -24.96
N ARG A 318 -4.29 5.32 -25.20
CA ARG A 318 -5.50 6.13 -25.43
C ARG A 318 -5.77 7.10 -24.30
N LEU A 319 -5.39 6.77 -23.07
CA LEU A 319 -5.65 7.61 -21.91
C LEU A 319 -5.15 9.04 -22.04
N PHE A 320 -3.96 9.23 -22.60
CA PHE A 320 -3.36 10.55 -22.74
C PHE A 320 -3.81 11.28 -24.00
N TYR A 321 -4.43 10.59 -24.97
CA TYR A 321 -4.79 11.16 -26.27
C TYR A 321 -6.30 11.33 -26.48
N ASP A 322 -7.10 10.38 -26.01
CA ASP A 322 -8.57 10.32 -26.16
C ASP A 322 -9.31 10.78 -24.90
N SER A 323 -8.60 11.30 -23.89
CA SER A 323 -9.24 11.83 -22.70
C SER A 323 -9.95 13.16 -22.94
N LYS A 324 -11.10 13.36 -22.29
CA LYS A 324 -11.94 14.57 -22.43
C LYS A 324 -11.26 15.83 -21.87
N ARG A 325 -11.40 16.95 -22.59
CA ARG A 325 -10.72 18.22 -22.29
C ARG A 325 -11.62 19.43 -22.49
N GLU A 326 -11.27 20.54 -21.84
CA GLU A 326 -12.04 21.80 -21.85
C GLU A 326 -12.16 22.43 -23.26
N ASN A 327 -11.18 22.20 -24.13
CA ASN A 327 -11.25 22.53 -25.55
C ASN A 327 -10.88 21.26 -26.32
N ASP A 328 -11.78 20.77 -27.18
CA ASP A 328 -11.65 19.51 -27.93
C ASP A 328 -10.56 19.55 -29.02
N ASP A 329 -9.70 20.58 -29.02
CA ASP A 329 -8.52 20.63 -29.87
C ASP A 329 -7.40 19.80 -29.23
N LYS A 330 -6.96 18.74 -29.91
CA LYS A 330 -5.79 17.91 -29.52
C LYS A 330 -4.45 18.65 -29.64
N ILE A 331 -4.50 19.99 -29.57
CA ILE A 331 -3.41 20.92 -29.84
C ILE A 331 -2.80 21.41 -28.53
N ARG A 332 -1.49 21.63 -28.56
CA ARG A 332 -0.66 22.25 -27.52
C ARG A 332 -1.30 23.50 -26.92
N ARG A 333 -1.72 23.43 -25.65
CA ARG A 333 -1.94 24.61 -24.79
C ARG A 333 -1.28 24.40 -23.44
N GLU A 334 -0.58 25.42 -22.97
CA GLU A 334 0.17 25.43 -21.70
C GLU A 334 -0.71 25.08 -20.47
N HIS A 335 -2.04 25.18 -20.62
CA HIS A 335 -3.04 25.00 -19.57
C HIS A 335 -4.27 24.17 -19.99
N GLY A 336 -4.16 23.26 -20.98
CA GLY A 336 -5.25 22.35 -21.33
C GLY A 336 -5.66 21.50 -20.12
N LYS A 337 -6.85 21.75 -19.55
CA LYS A 337 -7.36 21.00 -18.40
C LYS A 337 -8.10 19.75 -18.88
N THR A 338 -7.71 18.59 -18.35
CA THR A 338 -8.51 17.37 -18.48
C THR A 338 -9.79 17.51 -17.67
N LEU A 339 -10.91 17.05 -18.23
CA LEU A 339 -12.24 17.07 -17.62
C LEU A 339 -12.61 15.76 -16.92
N GLU A 340 -11.81 14.71 -17.11
CA GLU A 340 -11.98 13.40 -16.49
C GLU A 340 -10.69 12.97 -15.80
N ASP A 341 -10.82 12.16 -14.74
CA ASP A 341 -9.68 11.46 -14.15
C ASP A 341 -9.38 10.14 -14.90
N PRO A 342 -8.21 9.51 -14.65
CA PRO A 342 -7.80 8.32 -15.38
C PRO A 342 -8.78 7.14 -15.32
N PHE A 343 -9.42 6.93 -14.18
CA PHE A 343 -10.33 5.80 -13.99
C PHE A 343 -11.66 6.04 -14.68
N GLN A 344 -12.16 7.29 -14.66
CA GLN A 344 -13.30 7.71 -15.47
C GLN A 344 -13.07 7.46 -16.97
N ALA A 345 -11.89 7.85 -17.48
CA ALA A 345 -11.53 7.64 -18.88
C ALA A 345 -11.51 6.15 -19.24
N TRP A 346 -10.89 5.30 -18.41
CA TRP A 346 -10.85 3.86 -18.66
C TRP A 346 -12.19 3.16 -18.57
N MET A 347 -13.02 3.51 -17.60
CA MET A 347 -14.39 2.98 -17.53
C MET A 347 -15.18 3.35 -18.80
N ARG A 348 -15.02 4.59 -19.28
CA ARG A 348 -15.62 5.06 -20.52
C ARG A 348 -15.11 4.31 -21.75
N PHE A 349 -13.79 4.18 -21.92
CA PHE A 349 -13.21 3.44 -23.06
C PHE A 349 -13.75 2.01 -23.12
N GLY A 350 -13.98 1.37 -21.98
CA GLY A 350 -14.35 -0.04 -21.97
C GLY A 350 -15.82 -0.20 -22.30
N LYS A 351 -16.62 0.80 -21.95
CA LYS A 351 -18.00 0.92 -22.43
C LYS A 351 -18.06 1.16 -23.94
N GLU A 352 -17.21 2.05 -24.45
CA GLU A 352 -17.12 2.39 -25.88
C GLU A 352 -16.67 1.19 -26.72
N ASP A 353 -15.68 0.43 -26.23
CA ASP A 353 -15.11 -0.73 -26.90
C ASP A 353 -15.95 -2.01 -26.69
N GLY A 354 -17.02 -1.95 -25.89
CA GLY A 354 -17.90 -3.09 -25.59
C GLY A 354 -17.33 -4.11 -24.62
N VAL A 355 -16.20 -3.80 -23.97
CA VAL A 355 -15.55 -4.62 -22.93
C VAL A 355 -16.35 -4.58 -21.63
N PHE A 356 -16.95 -3.44 -21.29
CA PHE A 356 -17.73 -3.24 -20.07
C PHE A 356 -19.20 -2.97 -20.40
N GLU A 357 -20.09 -3.86 -19.97
CA GLU A 357 -21.53 -3.60 -20.02
C GLU A 357 -21.92 -2.53 -18.98
N ASP A 358 -21.54 -2.76 -17.72
CA ASP A 358 -21.56 -1.75 -16.67
C ASP A 358 -20.11 -1.26 -16.44
N PRO A 359 -19.81 0.03 -16.64
CA PRO A 359 -18.44 0.53 -16.55
C PRO A 359 -17.79 0.34 -15.17
N ALA A 360 -18.52 0.60 -14.09
CA ALA A 360 -17.97 0.53 -12.73
C ALA A 360 -17.78 -0.92 -12.31
N LYS A 361 -18.78 -1.78 -12.59
CA LYS A 361 -18.68 -3.22 -12.34
C LYS A 361 -17.57 -3.86 -13.17
N GLY A 362 -17.53 -3.58 -14.48
CA GLY A 362 -16.54 -4.16 -15.40
C GLY A 362 -15.12 -3.77 -15.03
N PHE A 363 -14.89 -2.49 -14.69
CA PHE A 363 -13.60 -2.05 -14.17
C PHE A 363 -13.29 -2.67 -12.80
N GLY A 364 -14.28 -2.80 -11.91
CA GLY A 364 -14.13 -3.52 -10.65
C GLY A 364 -13.73 -4.99 -10.83
N ASP A 365 -14.31 -5.69 -11.81
CA ASP A 365 -13.98 -7.07 -12.14
C ASP A 365 -12.51 -7.18 -12.61
N ILE A 366 -12.02 -6.23 -13.39
CA ILE A 366 -10.61 -6.13 -13.79
C ILE A 366 -9.69 -5.95 -12.57
N ILE A 367 -10.04 -5.07 -11.64
CA ILE A 367 -9.27 -4.88 -10.40
C ILE A 367 -9.25 -6.17 -9.56
N GLY A 368 -10.38 -6.87 -9.46
CA GLY A 368 -10.47 -8.17 -8.79
C GLY A 368 -9.58 -9.23 -9.45
N LYS A 369 -9.55 -9.29 -10.78
CA LYS A 369 -8.67 -10.22 -11.51
C LYS A 369 -7.19 -9.86 -11.27
N MET A 370 -6.84 -8.57 -11.32
CA MET A 370 -5.47 -8.12 -11.01
C MET A 370 -5.06 -8.55 -9.60
N ALA A 371 -5.94 -8.37 -8.61
CA ALA A 371 -5.66 -8.78 -7.23
C ALA A 371 -5.35 -10.28 -7.15
N ALA A 372 -6.16 -11.13 -7.81
CA ALA A 372 -5.93 -12.57 -7.88
C ALA A 372 -4.61 -12.93 -8.58
N HIS A 373 -4.25 -12.24 -9.67
CA HIS A 373 -2.98 -12.43 -10.37
C HIS A 373 -1.77 -11.97 -9.55
N ASN A 374 -1.91 -10.90 -8.76
CA ASN A 374 -0.84 -10.38 -7.89
C ASN A 374 -0.47 -11.36 -6.78
N ALA A 375 -1.41 -12.17 -6.28
CA ALA A 375 -1.12 -13.17 -5.25
C ALA A 375 -0.02 -14.14 -5.66
N THR A 376 0.03 -14.48 -6.94
CA THR A 376 0.96 -15.47 -7.51
C THR A 376 1.87 -14.88 -8.56
N TRP A 377 1.88 -13.55 -8.74
CA TRP A 377 2.53 -12.86 -9.86
C TRP A 377 2.29 -13.55 -11.22
N ASP A 378 1.04 -13.93 -11.52
CA ASP A 378 0.67 -14.58 -12.78
C ASP A 378 0.67 -13.59 -13.97
N TYR A 379 1.88 -13.24 -14.41
CA TYR A 379 2.19 -12.31 -15.49
C TYR A 379 3.17 -12.95 -16.47
N VAL A 380 3.37 -12.33 -17.64
CA VAL A 380 4.42 -12.73 -18.60
C VAL A 380 5.77 -12.79 -17.88
N TYR A 381 6.14 -11.77 -17.12
CA TYR A 381 7.42 -11.70 -16.38
C TYR A 381 7.32 -12.22 -14.94
N GLY A 382 6.32 -13.05 -14.64
CA GLY A 382 6.00 -13.51 -13.29
C GLY A 382 7.18 -14.11 -12.52
N TYR A 383 8.05 -14.88 -13.19
CA TYR A 383 9.28 -15.41 -12.57
C TYR A 383 10.15 -14.29 -12.00
N THR A 384 10.45 -13.26 -12.80
CA THR A 384 11.28 -12.14 -12.37
C THR A 384 10.59 -11.30 -11.31
N TYR A 385 9.27 -11.10 -11.40
CA TYR A 385 8.53 -10.37 -10.38
C TYR A 385 8.55 -11.08 -9.02
N LYS A 386 8.34 -12.42 -9.00
CA LYS A 386 8.45 -13.23 -7.77
C LYS A 386 9.83 -13.11 -7.13
N GLN A 387 10.90 -13.12 -7.93
CA GLN A 387 12.27 -12.96 -7.42
C GLN A 387 12.52 -11.54 -6.88
N ALA A 388 11.94 -10.53 -7.53
CA ALA A 388 12.08 -9.14 -7.11
C ALA A 388 11.32 -8.85 -5.81
N VAL A 389 10.19 -9.52 -5.56
CA VAL A 389 9.33 -9.32 -4.39
C VAL A 389 9.36 -10.54 -3.46
N PRO A 390 10.37 -10.64 -2.58
CA PRO A 390 10.34 -11.66 -1.55
C PRO A 390 9.12 -11.46 -0.64
N PRO A 391 8.53 -12.53 -0.10
CA PRO A 391 7.47 -12.40 0.87
C PRO A 391 8.06 -11.81 2.15
N THR A 392 7.52 -10.68 2.61
CA THR A 392 7.95 -9.98 3.82
C THR A 392 6.74 -9.75 4.71
N ARG A 393 6.96 -9.36 5.96
CA ARG A 393 5.84 -8.92 6.81
C ARG A 393 5.08 -7.68 6.28
N TYR A 394 5.67 -6.88 5.39
CA TYR A 394 5.06 -5.64 4.88
C TYR A 394 4.09 -5.83 3.73
N ASN A 395 4.31 -6.84 2.89
CA ASN A 395 3.44 -7.17 1.76
C ASN A 395 2.37 -8.22 2.11
N ARG A 396 2.18 -8.53 3.40
CA ARG A 396 1.17 -9.47 3.89
C ARG A 396 0.08 -8.75 4.68
N VAL A 397 -1.15 -9.25 4.53
CA VAL A 397 -2.28 -8.89 5.38
C VAL A 397 -2.61 -10.06 6.28
N ILE A 398 -2.56 -9.84 7.59
CA ILE A 398 -2.91 -10.86 8.58
C ILE A 398 -4.29 -10.52 9.13
N LEU A 399 -5.23 -11.44 8.92
CA LEU A 399 -6.60 -11.24 9.37
C LEU A 399 -6.71 -11.58 10.86
N GLU A 400 -7.50 -10.78 11.58
CA GLU A 400 -7.71 -10.90 13.01
C GLU A 400 -9.01 -11.67 13.31
N PRO A 401 -9.03 -12.61 14.27
CA PRO A 401 -10.26 -13.29 14.67
C PRO A 401 -11.33 -12.32 15.16
N VAL A 402 -12.58 -12.55 14.76
CA VAL A 402 -13.74 -11.74 15.19
C VAL A 402 -14.41 -12.40 16.40
N VAL A 403 -14.18 -11.83 17.58
CA VAL A 403 -14.62 -12.43 18.85
C VAL A 403 -16.14 -12.58 18.94
N ASP A 404 -16.91 -11.61 18.44
CA ASP A 404 -18.38 -11.65 18.40
C ASP A 404 -18.95 -12.59 17.33
N ARG A 405 -18.11 -13.10 16.42
CA ARG A 405 -18.47 -14.03 15.35
C ARG A 405 -17.45 -15.17 15.26
N PRO A 406 -17.46 -16.15 16.17
CA PRO A 406 -16.48 -17.24 16.18
C PRO A 406 -16.31 -17.92 14.81
N GLY A 407 -15.07 -18.13 14.39
CA GLY A 407 -14.71 -18.67 13.08
C GLY A 407 -14.64 -17.64 11.94
N TRP A 408 -15.04 -16.39 12.19
CA TRP A 408 -14.83 -15.28 11.27
C TRP A 408 -13.51 -14.56 11.57
N TYR A 409 -12.93 -13.98 10.53
CA TYR A 409 -11.74 -13.16 10.57
C TYR A 409 -12.03 -11.81 9.91
N ARG A 410 -11.41 -10.74 10.39
CA ARG A 410 -11.56 -9.37 9.89
C ARG A 410 -10.23 -8.83 9.39
N CYS A 411 -10.28 -8.03 8.34
CA CYS A 411 -9.15 -7.20 7.95
C CYS A 411 -8.91 -6.09 8.99
N PRO A 412 -7.68 -5.91 9.52
CA PRO A 412 -7.37 -4.75 10.35
C PRO A 412 -7.69 -3.43 9.63
N ASP A 413 -8.16 -2.40 10.35
CA ASP A 413 -8.66 -1.17 9.72
C ASP A 413 -7.60 -0.40 8.92
N GLY A 414 -6.33 -0.37 9.33
CA GLY A 414 -5.25 0.24 8.53
C GLY A 414 -4.85 -0.56 7.30
N PHE A 415 -5.27 -1.83 7.23
CA PHE A 415 -5.06 -2.71 6.08
C PHE A 415 -6.28 -2.81 5.18
N ALA A 416 -7.44 -2.28 5.60
CA ALA A 416 -8.64 -2.30 4.78
C ALA A 416 -8.35 -1.61 3.42
N PRO A 417 -8.70 -2.26 2.29
CA PRO A 417 -8.41 -1.71 0.98
C PRO A 417 -9.16 -0.39 0.77
N GLN A 418 -8.47 0.59 0.21
CA GLN A 418 -9.07 1.80 -0.36
C GLN A 418 -9.64 1.48 -1.73
N GLN A 419 -10.49 2.34 -2.30
CA GLN A 419 -11.04 2.15 -3.65
C GLN A 419 -9.93 1.78 -4.66
N TYR A 420 -10.12 0.67 -5.38
CA TYR A 420 -9.18 0.04 -6.31
C TYR A 420 -7.86 -0.48 -5.73
N GLY A 421 -7.69 -0.42 -4.41
CA GLY A 421 -6.70 -1.20 -3.66
C GLY A 421 -7.21 -2.62 -3.39
N HIS A 422 -6.28 -3.50 -3.03
CA HIS A 422 -6.57 -4.89 -2.73
C HIS A 422 -5.64 -5.49 -1.66
N ASN A 423 -6.09 -6.58 -1.09
CA ASN A 423 -5.37 -7.36 -0.10
C ASN A 423 -5.08 -8.76 -0.65
N VAL A 424 -3.90 -9.28 -0.34
CA VAL A 424 -3.52 -10.68 -0.55
C VAL A 424 -3.28 -11.31 0.82
N ILE A 425 -3.99 -12.40 1.07
CA ILE A 425 -4.01 -13.12 2.34
C ILE A 425 -3.55 -14.54 2.03
N GLU A 426 -2.40 -14.93 2.57
CA GLU A 426 -1.94 -16.31 2.48
C GLU A 426 -2.80 -17.21 3.38
N LEU A 427 -3.05 -18.43 2.91
CA LEU A 427 -3.85 -19.42 3.60
C LEU A 427 -3.00 -20.64 3.91
N GLU A 428 -3.13 -21.14 5.13
CA GLU A 428 -2.62 -22.44 5.54
C GLU A 428 -3.74 -23.46 5.35
N LEU A 429 -3.49 -24.49 4.53
CA LEU A 429 -4.46 -25.55 4.28
C LEU A 429 -4.61 -26.42 5.53
N ALA A 430 -5.85 -26.84 5.81
CA ALA A 430 -6.09 -27.84 6.84
C ALA A 430 -5.54 -29.21 6.39
N GLU A 431 -5.15 -30.04 7.35
CA GLU A 431 -4.75 -31.43 7.09
C GLU A 431 -5.91 -32.16 6.36
N ASP A 432 -5.59 -32.83 5.26
CA ASP A 432 -6.53 -33.56 4.39
C ASP A 432 -7.65 -32.70 3.75
N ALA A 433 -7.44 -31.39 3.58
CA ALA A 433 -8.43 -30.54 2.91
C ALA A 433 -8.66 -30.97 1.44
N GLU A 434 -9.91 -31.26 1.08
CA GLU A 434 -10.34 -31.53 -0.31
C GLU A 434 -10.90 -30.27 -1.02
N GLU A 435 -11.26 -29.25 -0.25
CA GLU A 435 -11.90 -28.03 -0.76
C GLU A 435 -11.66 -26.86 0.20
N ILE A 436 -11.40 -25.68 -0.35
CA ILE A 436 -11.45 -24.42 0.40
C ILE A 436 -12.80 -23.75 0.13
N LYS A 437 -13.54 -23.40 1.19
CA LYS A 437 -14.76 -22.60 1.10
C LYS A 437 -14.55 -21.23 1.73
N LEU A 438 -15.05 -20.20 1.07
CA LEU A 438 -15.09 -18.82 1.54
C LEU A 438 -16.55 -18.40 1.71
N ASP A 439 -16.90 -17.88 2.89
CA ASP A 439 -18.07 -17.04 3.11
C ASP A 439 -17.59 -15.60 3.35
N PHE A 440 -17.94 -14.70 2.42
CA PHE A 440 -17.45 -13.34 2.34
C PHE A 440 -18.52 -12.32 2.74
N HIS A 441 -18.16 -11.43 3.67
CA HIS A 441 -19.01 -10.35 4.15
C HIS A 441 -18.27 -9.01 4.13
N GLY A 442 -18.56 -8.19 3.12
CA GLY A 442 -18.11 -6.79 3.11
C GLY A 442 -18.87 -5.94 4.14
N ILE A 443 -18.13 -5.18 4.95
CA ILE A 443 -18.71 -4.23 5.90
C ILE A 443 -19.01 -2.94 5.13
N GLN A 444 -20.29 -2.74 4.82
CA GLN A 444 -20.78 -1.59 4.06
C GLN A 444 -20.39 -0.28 4.77
N VAL A 445 -19.74 0.63 4.05
CA VAL A 445 -19.38 1.97 4.58
C VAL A 445 -20.26 3.07 4.00
N ASP A 446 -20.93 2.78 2.89
CA ASP A 446 -21.97 3.57 2.23
C ASP A 446 -22.63 2.68 1.15
N ASP A 447 -23.70 3.17 0.52
CA ASP A 447 -24.52 2.39 -0.44
C ASP A 447 -23.77 1.96 -1.72
N SER A 448 -22.61 2.55 -2.00
CA SER A 448 -21.80 2.16 -3.17
C SER A 448 -20.74 1.11 -2.85
N ALA A 449 -20.51 0.79 -1.57
CA ALA A 449 -19.44 -0.12 -1.16
C ALA A 449 -19.64 -1.53 -1.73
N ASP A 450 -18.62 -2.00 -2.44
CA ASP A 450 -18.62 -3.28 -3.13
C ASP A 450 -17.18 -3.82 -3.23
N TRP A 451 -17.04 -5.13 -3.41
CA TRP A 451 -15.76 -5.84 -3.35
C TRP A 451 -15.63 -6.88 -4.46
N ARG A 452 -14.41 -7.37 -4.68
CA ARG A 452 -14.16 -8.62 -5.40
C ARG A 452 -13.28 -9.53 -4.57
N ALA A 453 -13.77 -10.71 -4.24
CA ALA A 453 -13.06 -11.73 -3.47
C ALA A 453 -12.87 -12.99 -4.30
N THR A 454 -11.64 -13.52 -4.33
CA THR A 454 -11.26 -14.70 -5.12
C THR A 454 -10.28 -15.57 -4.33
N LEU A 455 -10.54 -16.88 -4.26
CA LEU A 455 -9.58 -17.87 -3.79
C LEU A 455 -8.63 -18.23 -4.93
N VAL A 456 -7.35 -18.37 -4.61
CA VAL A 456 -6.28 -18.69 -5.57
C VAL A 456 -5.49 -19.87 -5.01
N VAL A 457 -5.25 -20.89 -5.84
CA VAL A 457 -4.37 -22.02 -5.48
C VAL A 457 -3.34 -22.24 -6.57
N VAL A 458 -2.15 -22.70 -6.17
CA VAL A 458 -1.03 -23.00 -7.05
C VAL A 458 -0.62 -24.45 -6.84
N ASP A 459 -0.57 -25.23 -7.90
CA ASP A 459 -0.05 -26.61 -7.86
C ASP A 459 1.49 -26.65 -7.95
N LYS A 460 2.07 -27.83 -7.71
CA LYS A 460 3.53 -28.06 -7.80
C LYS A 460 4.12 -27.77 -9.19
N GLU A 461 3.33 -27.80 -10.26
CA GLU A 461 3.71 -27.39 -11.62
C GLU A 461 3.63 -25.86 -11.83
N CYS A 462 3.28 -25.11 -10.79
CA CYS A 462 3.04 -23.67 -10.79
C CYS A 462 1.87 -23.21 -11.66
N ASN A 463 0.91 -24.10 -11.95
CA ASN A 463 -0.35 -23.68 -12.56
C ASN A 463 -1.22 -23.02 -11.49
N VAL A 464 -1.85 -21.91 -11.89
CA VAL A 464 -2.70 -21.12 -11.00
C VAL A 464 -4.17 -21.38 -11.33
N ARG A 465 -4.96 -21.70 -10.30
CA ARG A 465 -6.41 -21.87 -10.40
C ARG A 465 -7.12 -20.85 -9.52
N TYR A 466 -8.26 -20.37 -10.00
CA TYR A 466 -9.06 -19.33 -9.35
C TYR A 466 -10.47 -19.85 -9.08
N SER A 467 -11.06 -19.48 -7.94
CA SER A 467 -12.49 -19.71 -7.69
C SER A 467 -13.36 -18.79 -8.55
N GLU A 468 -14.67 -19.01 -8.53
CA GLU A 468 -15.60 -17.95 -8.95
C GLU A 468 -15.35 -16.70 -8.08
N MET A 469 -15.23 -15.54 -8.74
CA MET A 469 -15.07 -14.26 -8.08
C MET A 469 -16.43 -13.75 -7.60
N ILE A 470 -16.51 -13.44 -6.31
CA ILE A 470 -17.75 -13.00 -5.66
C ILE A 470 -17.58 -11.62 -5.05
N ASN A 471 -18.71 -10.96 -4.74
CA ASN A 471 -18.72 -9.71 -3.98
C ASN A 471 -19.43 -9.81 -2.62
N LYS A 472 -20.15 -10.91 -2.39
CA LYS A 472 -20.83 -11.28 -1.13
C LYS A 472 -21.18 -12.76 -1.17
N GLY A 473 -21.37 -13.36 0.00
CA GLY A 473 -21.83 -14.75 0.11
C GLY A 473 -20.70 -15.75 -0.10
N GLU A 474 -21.01 -16.91 -0.67
CA GLU A 474 -20.12 -18.07 -0.66
C GLU A 474 -19.48 -18.36 -2.03
N THR A 475 -18.23 -18.82 -2.03
CA THR A 475 -17.54 -19.43 -3.18
C THR A 475 -16.63 -20.56 -2.68
N SER A 476 -16.17 -21.43 -3.57
CA SER A 476 -15.23 -22.49 -3.21
C SER A 476 -14.28 -22.85 -4.35
N ILE A 477 -13.21 -23.54 -3.99
CA ILE A 477 -12.26 -24.15 -4.93
C ILE A 477 -11.87 -25.54 -4.45
N LYS A 478 -11.99 -26.53 -5.34
CA LYS A 478 -11.58 -27.91 -5.08
C LYS A 478 -10.06 -28.05 -5.15
N LEU A 479 -9.51 -28.80 -4.21
CA LEU A 479 -8.10 -29.14 -4.13
C LEU A 479 -7.86 -30.47 -4.85
N THR A 480 -6.70 -30.60 -5.50
CA THR A 480 -6.26 -31.81 -6.19
C THR A 480 -5.22 -32.60 -5.40
N GLY A 481 -4.73 -32.06 -4.28
CA GLY A 481 -3.80 -32.72 -3.36
C GLY A 481 -2.33 -32.46 -3.69
N ASP A 482 -2.06 -31.61 -4.68
CA ASP A 482 -0.73 -31.19 -5.12
C ASP A 482 -0.53 -29.67 -5.05
N GLU A 483 -1.46 -28.96 -4.40
CA GLU A 483 -1.33 -27.54 -4.09
C GLU A 483 -0.16 -27.27 -3.14
N VAL A 484 0.65 -26.28 -3.51
CA VAL A 484 1.81 -25.80 -2.74
C VAL A 484 1.61 -24.39 -2.17
N GLU A 485 0.70 -23.60 -2.76
CA GLU A 485 0.34 -22.27 -2.28
C GLU A 485 -1.19 -22.08 -2.32
N ALA A 486 -1.75 -21.36 -1.34
CA ALA A 486 -3.15 -20.97 -1.32
C ALA A 486 -3.30 -19.53 -0.81
N TYR A 487 -4.18 -18.76 -1.45
CA TYR A 487 -4.43 -17.36 -1.12
C TYR A 487 -5.91 -17.02 -1.20
N LEU A 488 -6.30 -16.02 -0.40
CA LEU A 488 -7.51 -15.24 -0.60
C LEU A 488 -7.09 -13.84 -1.06
N THR A 489 -7.76 -13.31 -2.08
CA THR A 489 -7.60 -11.92 -2.50
C THR A 489 -8.91 -11.17 -2.32
N VAL A 490 -8.83 -9.92 -1.86
CA VAL A 490 -10.00 -9.06 -1.66
C VAL A 490 -9.68 -7.65 -2.17
N ALA A 491 -10.37 -7.20 -3.20
CA ALA A 491 -10.27 -5.85 -3.75
C ALA A 491 -11.49 -5.00 -3.38
N ALA A 492 -11.26 -3.71 -3.13
CA ALA A 492 -12.34 -2.74 -2.95
C ALA A 492 -12.73 -2.13 -4.30
N THR A 493 -13.97 -2.36 -4.73
CA THR A 493 -14.43 -2.04 -6.08
C THR A 493 -15.83 -1.44 -6.02
N PRO A 494 -15.99 -0.23 -5.44
CA PRO A 494 -17.30 0.36 -5.23
C PRO A 494 -18.08 0.43 -6.56
N SER A 495 -19.37 0.16 -6.47
CA SER A 495 -20.31 0.19 -7.61
C SER A 495 -20.48 1.58 -8.22
N THR A 496 -20.01 2.61 -7.52
CA THR A 496 -19.89 3.98 -8.03
C THR A 496 -18.48 4.48 -7.75
N TYR A 497 -17.75 4.85 -8.80
CA TYR A 497 -16.43 5.45 -8.66
C TYR A 497 -16.54 6.85 -8.02
N LYS A 498 -15.76 7.06 -6.97
CA LYS A 498 -15.64 8.35 -6.30
C LYS A 498 -14.26 8.94 -6.61
N PRO A 499 -14.17 9.98 -7.45
CA PRO A 499 -12.89 10.64 -7.72
C PRO A 499 -12.28 11.15 -6.41
N VAL A 500 -11.02 10.79 -6.16
CA VAL A 500 -10.26 11.27 -5.01
C VAL A 500 -8.94 11.83 -5.51
N ASN A 501 -8.70 13.10 -5.23
CA ASN A 501 -7.41 13.75 -5.39
C ASN A 501 -6.60 13.57 -4.10
N THR A 502 -5.88 12.45 -3.98
CA THR A 502 -5.05 12.09 -2.82
C THR A 502 -3.92 13.08 -2.48
N ARG A 503 -3.80 14.21 -3.21
CA ARG A 503 -2.88 15.31 -2.89
C ARG A 503 -3.58 16.50 -2.23
N LYS A 504 -4.87 16.71 -2.52
CA LYS A 504 -5.64 17.89 -2.07
C LYS A 504 -6.75 17.52 -1.11
N ASP A 505 -7.32 16.35 -1.32
CA ASP A 505 -8.45 15.88 -0.55
C ASP A 505 -7.90 15.33 0.74
N GLY A 506 -8.26 15.98 1.85
CA GLY A 506 -7.80 15.58 3.18
C GLY A 506 -8.18 14.14 3.48
N PHE A 507 -7.47 13.55 4.45
CA PHE A 507 -7.52 12.14 4.79
C PHE A 507 -8.93 11.53 4.81
N ARG A 508 -9.96 12.28 5.27
CA ARG A 508 -11.40 11.93 5.30
C ARG A 508 -12.05 11.60 3.95
N ALA A 509 -11.49 12.05 2.83
CA ALA A 509 -12.00 11.74 1.49
C ALA A 509 -11.63 10.30 1.04
N ILE A 510 -10.67 9.68 1.72
CA ILE A 510 -10.15 8.36 1.36
C ILE A 510 -10.95 7.29 2.09
N ILE A 511 -11.90 6.69 1.38
CA ILE A 511 -12.77 5.65 1.91
C ILE A 511 -12.03 4.30 1.92
N LYS A 512 -12.12 3.59 3.05
CA LYS A 512 -11.66 2.21 3.23
C LYS A 512 -12.85 1.26 3.22
N TYR A 513 -12.63 0.04 2.76
CA TYR A 513 -13.68 -0.95 2.55
C TYR A 513 -13.36 -2.21 3.38
N PRO A 514 -13.63 -2.18 4.70
CA PRO A 514 -13.36 -3.30 5.59
C PRO A 514 -14.25 -4.50 5.26
N TYR A 515 -13.79 -5.69 5.63
CA TYR A 515 -14.48 -6.94 5.34
C TYR A 515 -14.20 -8.00 6.41
N GLU A 516 -15.09 -8.98 6.49
CA GLU A 516 -14.96 -10.19 7.30
C GLU A 516 -15.13 -11.42 6.42
N VAL A 517 -14.40 -12.48 6.76
CA VAL A 517 -14.45 -13.76 6.05
C VAL A 517 -14.53 -14.93 7.01
N LYS A 518 -15.21 -15.99 6.59
CA LYS A 518 -15.14 -17.30 7.22
C LYS A 518 -14.59 -18.29 6.21
N LEU A 519 -13.61 -19.09 6.62
CA LEU A 519 -12.95 -20.08 5.80
C LEU A 519 -13.23 -21.48 6.34
N THR A 520 -13.34 -22.46 5.44
CA THR A 520 -13.37 -23.89 5.75
C THR A 520 -12.38 -24.59 4.83
N GLY A 521 -11.63 -25.58 5.34
CA GLY A 521 -10.53 -26.24 4.62
C GLY A 521 -9.20 -25.47 4.63
N ALA A 522 -9.19 -24.24 5.16
CA ALA A 522 -8.00 -23.44 5.37
C ALA A 522 -8.20 -22.40 6.48
N VAL A 523 -7.11 -21.85 7.00
CA VAL A 523 -7.09 -20.70 7.91
C VAL A 523 -6.16 -19.60 7.37
N PRO A 524 -6.39 -18.31 7.67
CA PRO A 524 -5.43 -17.27 7.31
C PRO A 524 -4.09 -17.52 7.99
N ALA A 525 -3.00 -17.50 7.23
CA ALA A 525 -1.66 -17.66 7.75
C ALA A 525 -1.37 -16.60 8.81
N GLN A 526 -0.81 -17.02 9.95
CA GLN A 526 -0.54 -16.13 11.09
C GLN A 526 0.94 -15.77 11.22
N VAL A 527 1.83 -16.49 10.53
CA VAL A 527 3.29 -16.31 10.60
C VAL A 527 3.82 -15.67 9.31
N VAL A 528 4.80 -14.77 9.45
CA VAL A 528 5.49 -14.12 8.32
C VAL A 528 6.80 -14.85 7.98
N PRO A 529 7.22 -14.96 6.70
CA PRO A 529 8.30 -15.86 6.28
C PRO A 529 9.69 -15.41 6.73
N ASP A 530 9.87 -14.13 7.06
CA ASP A 530 11.10 -13.63 7.69
C ASP A 530 11.46 -14.44 8.96
N ARG A 531 10.47 -15.08 9.61
CA ARG A 531 10.70 -15.97 10.76
C ARG A 531 11.53 -17.21 10.40
N ILE A 532 11.37 -17.73 9.17
CA ILE A 532 12.06 -18.95 8.70
C ILE A 532 13.57 -18.74 8.65
N ALA A 533 14.05 -17.51 8.40
CA ALA A 533 15.47 -17.19 8.47
C ALA A 533 16.07 -17.37 9.88
N PHE A 534 15.22 -17.38 10.91
CA PHE A 534 15.62 -17.45 12.32
C PHE A 534 15.51 -18.86 12.92
N ASP A 535 14.92 -19.83 12.20
CA ASP A 535 14.82 -21.23 12.65
C ASP A 535 16.19 -21.93 12.73
N GLN A 536 17.22 -21.34 12.12
CA GLN A 536 18.61 -21.81 12.18
C GLN A 536 19.41 -21.21 13.35
N VAL A 537 18.79 -20.38 14.19
CA VAL A 537 19.45 -19.73 15.33
C VAL A 537 19.42 -20.66 16.54
N GLU A 538 20.56 -20.84 17.21
CA GLU A 538 20.61 -21.58 18.47
C GLU A 538 20.01 -20.74 19.62
N GLY A 539 19.16 -21.36 20.43
CA GLY A 539 18.46 -20.69 21.52
C GLY A 539 17.57 -21.63 22.33
N SER A 540 16.76 -21.05 23.21
CA SER A 540 15.83 -21.79 24.07
C SER A 540 14.56 -21.00 24.37
N ALA A 541 13.52 -21.68 24.84
CA ALA A 541 12.28 -21.03 25.26
C ALA A 541 12.48 -20.23 26.56
N HIS A 542 11.97 -19.01 26.61
CA HIS A 542 11.99 -18.18 27.82
C HIS A 542 11.08 -18.77 28.90
N PRO A 543 11.51 -18.83 30.18
CA PRO A 543 10.71 -19.45 31.25
C PRO A 543 9.38 -18.73 31.53
N ASN A 544 9.29 -17.44 31.20
CA ASN A 544 8.07 -16.65 31.32
C ASN A 544 7.47 -16.40 29.92
N GLY A 545 6.48 -17.21 29.56
CA GLY A 545 5.70 -17.11 28.32
C GLY A 545 6.04 -18.13 27.21
N GLY A 546 7.24 -18.73 27.24
CA GLY A 546 7.63 -19.83 26.36
C GLY A 546 8.13 -19.45 24.96
N GLY A 547 8.25 -18.16 24.63
CA GLY A 547 8.77 -17.70 23.34
C GLY A 547 10.27 -17.94 23.18
N PHE A 548 10.75 -17.96 21.94
CA PHE A 548 12.14 -18.32 21.63
C PHE A 548 13.11 -17.16 21.88
N VAL A 549 14.23 -17.46 22.55
CA VAL A 549 15.33 -16.52 22.81
C VAL A 549 16.64 -17.12 22.31
N ALA A 550 17.30 -16.42 21.39
CA ALA A 550 18.62 -16.80 20.88
C ALA A 550 19.68 -16.79 21.99
N ASN A 551 20.68 -17.68 21.92
CA ASN A 551 21.80 -17.74 22.88
C ASN A 551 22.61 -16.43 22.95
N SER A 552 22.57 -15.62 21.88
CA SER A 552 23.23 -14.33 21.79
C SER A 552 22.43 -13.16 22.39
N ALA A 553 21.13 -13.33 22.62
CA ALA A 553 20.27 -12.30 23.18
C ALA A 553 20.28 -12.33 24.72
N MET A 554 19.98 -11.18 25.35
CA MET A 554 19.90 -11.06 26.81
C MET A 554 18.47 -10.68 27.22
N VAL A 555 17.77 -11.62 27.86
CA VAL A 555 16.38 -11.42 28.31
C VAL A 555 16.29 -11.70 29.80
N GLU A 556 15.78 -10.73 30.58
CA GLU A 556 15.61 -10.91 32.03
C GLU A 556 14.41 -11.83 32.37
N PRO A 557 14.47 -12.62 33.46
CA PRO A 557 13.38 -13.51 33.84
C PRO A 557 12.01 -12.84 34.08
N SER A 558 12.01 -11.55 34.41
CA SER A 558 10.79 -10.75 34.62
C SER A 558 10.06 -10.39 33.32
N VAL A 559 10.74 -10.45 32.18
CA VAL A 559 10.17 -10.20 30.85
C VAL A 559 9.21 -11.32 30.50
N TYR A 560 8.06 -10.99 29.92
CA TYR A 560 7.17 -11.98 29.30
C TYR A 560 7.50 -12.09 27.81
N VAL A 561 7.81 -13.29 27.32
CA VAL A 561 8.00 -13.59 25.90
C VAL A 561 7.00 -14.66 25.51
N GLY A 562 5.94 -14.27 24.80
CA GLY A 562 4.85 -15.17 24.39
C GLY A 562 5.32 -16.28 23.46
N LYS A 563 4.63 -17.42 23.47
CA LYS A 563 5.01 -18.66 22.77
C LYS A 563 5.44 -18.51 21.31
N ASP A 564 4.84 -17.58 20.56
CA ASP A 564 5.11 -17.40 19.13
C ASP A 564 6.07 -16.22 18.86
N ALA A 565 6.43 -15.46 19.88
CA ALA A 565 7.36 -14.33 19.79
C ALA A 565 8.82 -14.80 19.84
N CYS A 566 9.70 -14.00 19.23
CA CYS A 566 11.12 -14.29 19.15
C CYS A 566 11.99 -13.10 19.58
N VAL A 567 13.01 -13.36 20.40
CA VAL A 567 14.10 -12.41 20.70
C VAL A 567 15.41 -12.98 20.16
N LEU A 568 16.05 -12.23 19.26
CA LEU A 568 17.13 -12.70 18.41
C LEU A 568 18.30 -11.70 18.38
N GLY A 569 19.37 -12.02 17.66
CA GLY A 569 20.55 -11.17 17.56
C GLY A 569 21.22 -10.95 18.92
N GLU A 570 21.72 -9.74 19.14
CA GLU A 570 22.26 -9.24 20.41
C GLU A 570 21.24 -8.37 21.18
N ALA A 571 19.94 -8.58 20.94
CA ALA A 571 18.90 -7.78 21.55
C ALA A 571 18.89 -7.90 23.09
N LYS A 572 18.52 -6.82 23.77
CA LYS A 572 18.44 -6.75 25.23
C LYS A 572 17.04 -6.40 25.67
N VAL A 573 16.42 -7.27 26.47
CA VAL A 573 15.06 -7.07 26.97
C VAL A 573 15.04 -7.19 28.50
N SER A 574 14.55 -6.17 29.19
CA SER A 574 14.61 -6.06 30.66
C SER A 574 13.36 -5.47 31.29
N GLY A 575 13.28 -5.47 32.62
CA GLY A 575 12.16 -4.93 33.38
C GLY A 575 10.89 -5.79 33.26
N ASN A 576 9.74 -5.16 33.11
CA ASN A 576 8.43 -5.80 32.95
C ASN A 576 7.93 -5.74 31.50
N ALA A 577 8.85 -5.65 30.53
CA ALA A 577 8.50 -5.63 29.13
C ALA A 577 7.75 -6.90 28.72
N ARG A 578 6.88 -6.78 27.73
CA ARG A 578 6.07 -7.89 27.20
C ARG A 578 6.25 -7.97 25.70
N ILE A 579 6.77 -9.09 25.23
CA ILE A 579 6.87 -9.44 23.82
C ILE A 579 5.81 -10.49 23.55
N GLU A 580 4.84 -10.17 22.70
CA GLU A 580 3.58 -10.89 22.54
C GLU A 580 3.31 -11.28 21.08
N ASP A 581 2.33 -12.15 20.89
CA ASP A 581 1.87 -12.61 19.59
C ASP A 581 3.06 -13.12 18.74
N PHE A 582 3.29 -12.56 17.56
CA PHE A 582 4.35 -12.93 16.62
C PHE A 582 5.45 -11.87 16.53
N ALA A 583 5.59 -11.05 17.57
CA ALA A 583 6.58 -9.97 17.58
C ALA A 583 8.01 -10.52 17.54
N VAL A 584 8.88 -9.81 16.82
CA VAL A 584 10.31 -10.11 16.73
C VAL A 584 11.12 -8.91 17.18
N VAL A 585 12.00 -9.13 18.15
CA VAL A 585 13.01 -8.15 18.60
C VAL A 585 14.39 -8.72 18.25
N THR A 586 15.19 -8.02 17.46
CA THR A 586 16.45 -8.55 16.91
C THR A 586 17.55 -7.49 16.82
N ASP A 587 18.70 -7.88 16.26
CA ASP A 587 19.92 -7.09 16.10
C ASP A 587 20.43 -6.57 17.45
N HIS A 588 20.54 -5.26 17.66
CA HIS A 588 20.95 -4.65 18.93
C HIS A 588 19.81 -3.84 19.57
N ALA A 589 18.55 -4.20 19.31
CA ALA A 589 17.42 -3.50 19.88
C ALA A 589 17.38 -3.64 21.42
N GLU A 590 16.97 -2.57 22.11
CA GLU A 590 16.83 -2.52 23.57
C GLU A 590 15.37 -2.27 23.95
N VAL A 591 14.74 -3.19 24.68
CA VAL A 591 13.35 -3.05 25.15
C VAL A 591 13.31 -3.13 26.68
N SER A 592 12.68 -2.17 27.36
CA SER A 592 12.67 -2.13 28.82
C SER A 592 11.41 -1.49 29.41
N GLY A 593 11.31 -1.44 30.75
CA GLY A 593 10.20 -0.80 31.45
C GLY A 593 8.93 -1.66 31.42
N PHE A 594 7.81 -1.10 30.99
CA PHE A 594 6.52 -1.75 30.79
C PHE A 594 6.11 -1.76 29.31
N ALA A 595 7.09 -1.63 28.40
CA ALA A 595 6.83 -1.61 26.97
C ALA A 595 6.16 -2.89 26.50
N VAL A 596 5.20 -2.76 25.58
CA VAL A 596 4.48 -3.87 24.97
C VAL A 596 4.79 -3.92 23.49
N ILE A 597 5.38 -5.02 23.03
CA ILE A 597 5.66 -5.29 21.61
C ILE A 597 4.79 -6.48 21.20
N GLY A 598 3.83 -6.29 20.29
CA GLY A 598 2.86 -7.32 19.94
C GLY A 598 2.39 -7.30 18.49
N GLY A 599 1.38 -8.10 18.17
CA GLY A 599 0.96 -8.37 16.80
C GLY A 599 2.12 -8.94 15.99
N ASN A 600 2.36 -8.39 14.79
CA ASN A 600 3.46 -8.80 13.90
C ASN A 600 4.64 -7.83 13.92
N ALA A 601 4.86 -7.13 15.05
CA ALA A 601 5.86 -6.08 15.15
C ALA A 601 7.29 -6.60 14.87
N LEU A 602 8.12 -5.75 14.25
CA LEU A 602 9.55 -5.97 14.06
C LEU A 602 10.33 -4.80 14.66
N VAL A 603 11.13 -5.06 15.68
CA VAL A 603 12.00 -4.07 16.31
C VAL A 603 13.45 -4.52 16.09
N ARG A 604 14.23 -3.73 15.35
CA ARG A 604 15.55 -4.15 14.88
C ARG A 604 16.58 -3.02 14.86
N ASP A 605 17.77 -3.27 14.31
CA ASP A 605 18.93 -2.37 14.38
C ASP A 605 19.28 -1.98 15.83
N LYS A 606 19.24 -0.69 16.19
CA LYS A 606 19.54 -0.17 17.54
C LYS A 606 18.35 0.57 18.15
N VAL A 607 17.13 0.18 17.78
CA VAL A 607 15.91 0.80 18.29
C VAL A 607 15.81 0.60 19.80
N LYS A 608 15.42 1.64 20.53
CA LYS A 608 15.21 1.62 21.98
C LYS A 608 13.74 1.85 22.29
N VAL A 609 13.10 0.92 22.98
CA VAL A 609 11.71 1.04 23.43
C VAL A 609 11.65 0.93 24.96
N SER A 610 10.98 1.88 25.61
CA SER A 610 10.91 1.95 27.09
C SER A 610 9.61 2.59 27.57
N GLY A 611 9.44 2.72 28.89
CA GLY A 611 8.23 3.31 29.47
C GLY A 611 7.03 2.38 29.36
N ASN A 612 5.86 2.93 29.06
CA ASN A 612 4.61 2.23 28.73
C ASN A 612 4.35 2.20 27.21
N ALA A 613 5.40 2.32 26.39
CA ALA A 613 5.25 2.41 24.94
C ALA A 613 4.64 1.11 24.37
N VAL A 614 3.77 1.26 23.36
CA VAL A 614 3.07 0.14 22.70
C VAL A 614 3.45 0.10 21.23
N ILE A 615 4.07 -0.99 20.80
CA ILE A 615 4.41 -1.25 19.40
C ILE A 615 3.60 -2.45 18.93
N ARG A 616 2.76 -2.28 17.91
CA ARG A 616 1.89 -3.37 17.42
C ARG A 616 1.84 -3.44 15.91
N SER A 617 2.08 -4.63 15.34
CA SER A 617 2.00 -4.87 13.89
C SER A 617 2.69 -3.80 13.04
N SER A 618 3.85 -3.31 13.51
CA SER A 618 4.60 -2.18 12.95
C SER A 618 6.09 -2.50 12.92
N GLU A 619 6.86 -1.89 12.03
CA GLU A 619 8.31 -2.07 11.95
C GLU A 619 9.05 -0.80 12.34
N LEU A 620 10.01 -0.98 13.24
CA LEU A 620 10.92 0.05 13.71
C LEU A 620 12.35 -0.37 13.39
N LYS A 621 13.12 0.55 12.79
CA LYS A 621 14.54 0.32 12.45
C LYS A 621 15.38 1.61 12.57
N GLY A 622 16.70 1.49 12.53
CA GLY A 622 17.66 2.56 12.78
C GLY A 622 18.05 2.70 14.26
N GLU A 623 18.27 3.95 14.71
CA GLU A 623 18.65 4.30 16.09
C GLU A 623 17.52 5.09 16.79
N LEU A 624 16.26 4.73 16.48
CA LEU A 624 15.06 5.37 16.99
C LEU A 624 14.91 5.14 18.50
N THR A 625 14.48 6.16 19.24
CA THR A 625 14.05 6.02 20.65
C THR A 625 12.55 6.21 20.77
N VAL A 626 11.87 5.25 21.40
CA VAL A 626 10.44 5.29 21.74
C VAL A 626 10.28 5.14 23.24
N THR A 627 9.57 6.06 23.89
CA THR A 627 9.44 6.07 25.36
C THR A 627 8.12 6.68 25.82
N ASP A 628 7.97 6.85 27.14
CA ASP A 628 6.74 7.27 27.82
C ASP A 628 5.56 6.37 27.42
N SER A 629 4.45 6.93 26.95
CA SER A 629 3.22 6.21 26.56
C SER A 629 2.97 6.29 25.05
N ALA A 630 4.04 6.44 24.26
CA ALA A 630 3.94 6.50 22.80
C ALA A 630 3.42 5.18 22.21
N ARG A 631 2.63 5.28 21.14
CA ARG A 631 2.00 4.15 20.46
C ARG A 631 2.38 4.16 18.99
N ILE A 632 2.92 3.06 18.49
CA ILE A 632 3.22 2.86 17.06
C ILE A 632 2.54 1.57 16.63
N ILE A 633 1.42 1.71 15.94
CA ILE A 633 0.46 0.62 15.73
C ILE A 633 -0.02 0.56 14.27
N ASP A 634 -0.75 -0.49 13.92
CA ASP A 634 -1.55 -0.55 12.69
C ASP A 634 -0.71 -0.37 11.39
N GLY A 635 0.34 -1.18 11.23
CA GLY A 635 1.10 -1.27 9.97
C GLY A 635 2.16 -0.20 9.75
N MET A 636 2.58 0.55 10.78
CA MET A 636 3.51 1.67 10.64
C MET A 636 4.95 1.24 10.34
N LEU A 637 5.58 1.90 9.37
CA LEU A 637 7.03 1.82 9.14
C LEU A 637 7.70 3.07 9.71
N VAL A 638 8.51 2.90 10.75
CA VAL A 638 9.24 3.99 11.39
C VAL A 638 10.74 3.73 11.34
N GLU A 639 11.49 4.68 10.80
CA GLU A 639 12.95 4.58 10.71
C GLU A 639 13.66 5.85 11.18
N GLY A 640 14.99 5.80 11.28
CA GLY A 640 15.84 6.95 11.57
C GLY A 640 16.39 6.94 12.99
N SER A 641 16.73 8.12 13.51
CA SER A 641 17.43 8.30 14.79
C SER A 641 16.80 9.37 15.70
N GLY A 642 15.51 9.64 15.51
CA GLY A 642 14.75 10.61 16.32
C GLY A 642 14.15 10.03 17.60
N LEU A 643 13.29 10.82 18.24
CA LEU A 643 12.58 10.50 19.48
C LEU A 643 11.06 10.54 19.27
N VAL A 644 10.37 9.47 19.68
CA VAL A 644 8.91 9.40 19.76
C VAL A 644 8.52 9.15 21.21
N ASN A 645 7.84 10.11 21.86
CA ASN A 645 7.55 10.01 23.29
C ASN A 645 6.23 10.70 23.68
N GLY A 646 6.01 10.96 24.98
CA GLY A 646 4.75 11.46 25.49
C GLY A 646 3.61 10.48 25.22
N ARG A 647 2.57 10.94 24.52
CA ARG A 647 1.38 10.15 24.15
C ARG A 647 1.16 10.13 22.64
N ALA A 648 2.24 10.29 21.89
CA ALA A 648 2.18 10.33 20.43
C ALA A 648 1.65 8.98 19.92
N THR A 649 0.75 9.02 18.95
CA THR A 649 0.22 7.83 18.27
C THR A 649 0.55 7.89 16.78
N LEU A 650 1.34 6.94 16.31
CA LEU A 650 1.61 6.74 14.89
C LEU A 650 0.78 5.52 14.45
N LYS A 651 -0.13 5.67 13.48
CA LYS A 651 -1.00 4.57 13.00
C LYS A 651 -1.43 4.69 11.53
N GLY A 652 -2.04 3.65 10.96
CA GLY A 652 -2.65 3.71 9.62
C GLY A 652 -1.67 3.51 8.47
N ARG A 653 -0.85 2.46 8.56
CA ARG A 653 0.00 1.89 7.49
C ARG A 653 0.92 2.89 6.77
N SER A 654 1.40 3.89 7.49
CA SER A 654 2.18 5.00 6.93
C SER A 654 3.69 4.81 7.12
N TYR A 655 4.50 5.64 6.45
CA TYR A 655 5.95 5.67 6.60
C TYR A 655 6.40 6.97 7.27
N VAL A 656 7.20 6.85 8.31
CA VAL A 656 7.78 7.96 9.07
C VAL A 656 9.29 7.76 9.18
N SER A 657 10.05 8.64 8.53
CA SER A 657 11.46 8.79 8.83
C SER A 657 11.61 9.84 9.92
N THR A 658 12.25 9.50 11.03
CA THR A 658 12.48 10.38 12.18
C THR A 658 13.81 11.13 12.09
N SER A 659 14.58 10.95 11.03
CA SER A 659 15.77 11.75 10.79
C SER A 659 16.10 11.86 9.31
N THR A 660 16.68 13.00 8.93
CA THR A 660 17.39 13.15 7.65
C THR A 660 18.89 13.29 7.94
N LYS A 661 19.69 13.58 6.91
CA LYS A 661 21.12 13.83 7.09
C LYS A 661 21.43 14.90 8.15
N ASP A 662 20.60 15.94 8.23
CA ASP A 662 20.87 17.15 9.02
C ASP A 662 19.94 17.32 10.23
N VAL A 663 18.90 16.50 10.36
CA VAL A 663 17.80 16.74 11.31
C VAL A 663 17.39 15.44 12.01
N LYS A 664 17.18 15.50 13.32
CA LYS A 664 16.53 14.46 14.12
C LYS A 664 15.21 14.99 14.67
N ALA A 665 14.13 14.26 14.42
CA ALA A 665 12.79 14.62 14.84
C ALA A 665 12.54 14.33 16.33
N THR A 666 11.72 15.15 16.97
CA THR A 666 11.03 14.80 18.22
C THR A 666 9.53 14.85 17.98
N ILE A 667 8.84 13.72 18.19
CA ILE A 667 7.39 13.59 18.08
C ILE A 667 6.85 13.26 19.47
N THR A 668 6.03 14.14 20.04
CA THR A 668 5.64 14.10 21.45
C THR A 668 4.21 14.57 21.69
N GLY A 669 3.80 14.61 22.96
CA GLY A 669 2.48 15.07 23.39
C GLY A 669 1.35 14.22 22.83
N ASN A 670 0.23 14.80 22.42
CA ASN A 670 -0.93 14.06 21.89
C ASN A 670 -0.95 14.09 20.35
N THR A 671 0.22 13.97 19.74
CA THR A 671 0.34 13.98 18.28
C THR A 671 -0.21 12.69 17.70
N ILE A 672 -0.99 12.78 16.62
CA ILE A 672 -1.35 11.63 15.80
C ILE A 672 -0.70 11.82 14.42
N ILE A 673 0.07 10.83 13.95
CA ILE A 673 0.61 10.84 12.58
C ILE A 673 0.13 9.58 11.87
N GLY A 674 -0.45 9.72 10.68
CA GLY A 674 -0.88 8.55 9.91
C GLY A 674 -1.71 8.82 8.67
N ILE A 675 -2.16 7.72 8.07
CA ILE A 675 -2.95 7.57 6.84
C ILE A 675 -2.35 8.29 5.63
N ASN A 676 -1.87 7.48 4.67
CA ASN A 676 -1.19 7.93 3.45
C ASN A 676 0.01 8.86 3.72
N ALA A 677 0.56 8.87 4.93
CA ALA A 677 1.67 9.75 5.29
C ALA A 677 3.01 9.13 4.89
N GLU A 678 3.82 9.87 4.12
CA GLU A 678 5.25 9.64 3.95
C GLU A 678 6.00 10.84 4.55
N TRP A 679 6.25 10.78 5.86
CA TRP A 679 6.75 11.92 6.61
C TRP A 679 8.26 11.85 6.85
N ARG A 680 8.95 12.99 6.69
CA ARG A 680 10.36 13.20 7.04
C ARG A 680 10.52 14.57 7.71
N PRO A 681 11.40 14.74 8.71
CA PRO A 681 11.60 16.03 9.36
C PRO A 681 12.32 17.02 8.44
N ARG A 682 11.89 18.29 8.48
CA ARG A 682 12.56 19.40 7.78
C ARG A 682 13.44 20.26 8.68
N ASN A 683 13.12 20.28 9.97
CA ASN A 683 13.80 21.03 11.00
C ASN A 683 13.68 20.26 12.31
N ASP A 684 14.42 20.70 13.31
CA ASP A 684 14.52 20.10 14.64
C ASP A 684 13.38 20.51 15.59
N LYS A 685 12.34 21.22 15.10
CA LYS A 685 11.22 21.63 15.95
C LYS A 685 10.41 20.40 16.38
N PRO A 686 10.17 20.22 17.69
CA PRO A 686 9.32 19.13 18.16
C PRO A 686 7.88 19.28 17.69
N ILE A 687 7.28 18.17 17.29
CA ILE A 687 5.84 18.06 17.06
C ILE A 687 5.19 17.65 18.39
N THR A 688 4.29 18.48 18.94
CA THR A 688 3.77 18.30 20.30
C THR A 688 2.27 18.03 20.37
N SER A 689 1.52 18.27 19.29
CA SER A 689 0.08 18.00 19.21
C SER A 689 -0.42 18.10 17.77
N GLY A 690 -1.64 17.61 17.55
CA GLY A 690 -2.34 17.70 16.26
C GLY A 690 -2.33 16.38 15.48
N ILE A 691 -3.16 16.30 14.46
CA ILE A 691 -3.17 15.20 13.50
C ILE A 691 -2.36 15.61 12.27
N PHE A 692 -1.43 14.77 11.85
CA PHE A 692 -0.64 14.90 10.63
C PHE A 692 -1.01 13.78 9.66
N THR A 693 -1.55 14.16 8.50
CA THR A 693 -1.95 13.23 7.43
C THR A 693 -1.40 13.69 6.08
N GLU A 694 -1.10 12.73 5.20
CA GLU A 694 -0.64 12.87 3.80
C GLU A 694 0.47 13.93 3.45
N HIS A 695 0.94 13.90 2.19
CA HIS A 695 2.25 14.40 1.68
C HIS A 695 2.68 15.83 2.10
N PRO A 696 4.01 16.11 2.06
CA PRO A 696 4.70 16.73 3.19
C PRO A 696 4.15 18.14 3.49
N PRO A 697 4.09 18.58 4.76
CA PRO A 697 3.43 19.83 5.15
C PRO A 697 4.16 21.01 4.54
N TRP A 698 3.81 21.43 3.31
CA TRP A 698 4.44 22.59 2.66
C TRP A 698 4.06 23.87 3.41
N ARG A 699 3.12 23.75 4.36
CA ARG A 699 2.58 24.80 5.20
C ARG A 699 2.23 24.19 6.55
N ASP A 700 2.56 24.87 7.64
CA ASP A 700 2.12 24.53 9.01
C ASP A 700 0.59 24.69 9.20
N GLU A 701 -0.14 25.00 8.12
CA GLU A 701 -1.54 25.42 8.05
C GLU A 701 -2.54 24.24 8.07
N ASP A 702 -2.10 23.00 7.80
CA ASP A 702 -2.97 21.82 7.63
C ASP A 702 -3.14 21.00 8.93
N LEU A 703 -2.76 21.56 10.08
CA LEU A 703 -2.86 20.87 11.37
C LEU A 703 -4.28 20.86 11.91
N ILE A 704 -4.86 19.67 12.03
CA ILE A 704 -6.11 19.49 12.77
C ILE A 704 -5.75 19.45 14.25
N TYR A 705 -6.02 20.54 14.96
CA TYR A 705 -5.88 20.57 16.40
C TYR A 705 -6.93 19.67 17.06
N VAL A 706 -6.46 18.66 17.80
CA VAL A 706 -7.31 17.79 18.60
C VAL A 706 -7.21 18.20 20.07
N PRO A 707 -8.30 18.70 20.69
CA PRO A 707 -8.26 19.19 22.04
C PRO A 707 -7.91 18.09 23.05
N GLY A 708 -6.92 18.35 23.89
CA GLY A 708 -6.79 17.73 25.20
C GLY A 708 -6.78 16.19 25.21
N GLY A 709 -6.12 15.52 24.26
CA GLY A 709 -5.92 14.07 24.28
C GLY A 709 -7.15 13.24 23.90
N LEU A 710 -8.13 13.87 23.25
CA LEU A 710 -9.23 13.16 22.58
C LEU A 710 -8.65 12.24 21.50
N TYR A 711 -9.08 10.99 21.48
CA TYR A 711 -8.61 9.98 20.54
C TYR A 711 -9.70 9.55 19.56
N LEU A 712 -10.93 9.37 20.06
CA LEU A 712 -12.08 8.90 19.29
C LEU A 712 -13.34 9.65 19.73
N HIS A 713 -14.21 9.98 18.78
CA HIS A 713 -15.52 10.58 19.05
C HIS A 713 -16.57 10.07 18.06
N TYR A 714 -17.56 9.36 18.58
CA TYR A 714 -18.79 9.03 17.86
C TYR A 714 -19.92 9.94 18.31
N ASP A 715 -20.49 10.71 17.39
CA ASP A 715 -21.63 11.60 17.66
C ASP A 715 -22.98 10.98 17.24
N PHE A 716 -22.94 9.87 16.50
CA PHE A 716 -24.10 9.15 15.96
C PHE A 716 -25.03 10.03 15.10
N SER A 717 -24.50 11.11 14.51
CA SER A 717 -25.27 12.01 13.64
C SER A 717 -25.36 11.51 12.20
N ASP A 718 -24.33 10.79 11.73
CA ASP A 718 -24.35 10.10 10.44
C ASP A 718 -25.10 8.76 10.59
N LYS A 719 -26.31 8.69 10.04
CA LYS A 719 -27.14 7.49 10.07
C LYS A 719 -26.58 6.46 9.09
N ASN A 720 -25.83 5.50 9.61
CA ASN A 720 -25.29 4.40 8.82
C ASN A 720 -25.51 3.08 9.58
N PRO A 721 -26.25 2.12 9.03
CA PRO A 721 -26.62 0.89 9.74
C PRO A 721 -25.47 -0.11 9.91
N TYR A 722 -24.30 0.19 9.37
CA TYR A 722 -23.17 -0.74 9.26
C TYR A 722 -21.91 -0.23 9.97
N VAL A 723 -21.67 1.08 9.98
CA VAL A 723 -20.50 1.68 10.63
C VAL A 723 -20.85 2.95 11.39
N VAL A 724 -20.12 3.22 12.49
CA VAL A 724 -20.16 4.49 13.21
C VAL A 724 -18.86 5.24 12.92
N LYS A 725 -18.98 6.42 12.30
CA LYS A 725 -17.83 7.22 11.89
C LYS A 725 -17.15 7.92 13.06
N ASP A 726 -15.83 7.81 13.14
CA ASP A 726 -15.01 8.63 14.05
C ASP A 726 -14.92 10.08 13.57
N ARG A 727 -15.17 11.03 14.46
CA ARG A 727 -15.07 12.48 14.20
C ARG A 727 -13.70 13.05 14.48
N VAL A 728 -12.75 12.27 15.02
CA VAL A 728 -11.39 12.71 15.32
C VAL A 728 -10.47 12.36 14.16
N TYR A 729 -10.19 11.07 14.00
CA TYR A 729 -9.22 10.55 13.06
C TYR A 729 -9.83 9.43 12.20
N TYR A 730 -9.57 8.17 12.53
CA TYR A 730 -9.92 6.98 11.76
C TYR A 730 -9.82 5.74 12.63
N THR A 731 -10.84 5.57 13.47
CA THR A 731 -11.10 4.35 14.24
C THR A 731 -12.61 4.17 14.20
N ASP A 732 -13.16 3.78 13.04
CA ASP A 732 -14.60 3.60 12.84
C ASP A 732 -15.11 2.37 13.60
N GLY A 733 -16.33 2.44 14.12
CA GLY A 733 -16.99 1.32 14.80
C GLY A 733 -17.80 0.47 13.83
N VAL A 734 -17.87 -0.86 14.03
CA VAL A 734 -18.71 -1.78 13.25
C VAL A 734 -20.03 -2.00 13.96
N VAL A 735 -21.14 -1.75 13.27
CA VAL A 735 -22.50 -1.89 13.82
C VAL A 735 -23.04 -3.30 13.62
N ARG A 736 -23.74 -3.82 14.63
CA ARG A 736 -24.38 -5.15 14.63
C ARG A 736 -25.86 -5.03 14.96
N GLY A 737 -26.67 -5.90 14.35
CA GLY A 737 -28.12 -6.01 14.62
C GLY A 737 -28.99 -4.93 13.98
N ASN A 738 -28.45 -4.11 13.06
CA ASN A 738 -29.15 -3.05 12.34
C ASN A 738 -30.00 -2.12 13.25
N PRO A 739 -29.38 -1.42 14.21
CA PRO A 739 -30.06 -0.50 15.11
C PRO A 739 -30.63 0.71 14.38
N GLU A 740 -31.72 1.25 14.90
CA GLU A 740 -32.31 2.48 14.39
C GLU A 740 -31.56 3.71 14.90
N TYR A 741 -31.51 4.76 14.07
CA TYR A 741 -30.98 6.06 14.47
C TYR A 741 -32.12 7.05 14.67
N VAL A 742 -32.18 7.62 15.88
CA VAL A 742 -33.27 8.50 16.32
C VAL A 742 -32.73 9.89 16.65
N VAL A 743 -33.62 10.88 16.63
CA VAL A 743 -33.37 12.20 17.22
C VAL A 743 -34.35 12.34 18.38
N ASP A 744 -33.87 12.26 19.61
CA ASP A 744 -34.66 12.37 20.83
C ASP A 744 -34.31 13.69 21.52
N CYS A 745 -35.29 14.59 21.68
CA CYS A 745 -35.09 15.93 22.27
C CYS A 745 -33.98 16.75 21.58
N GLY A 746 -33.79 16.60 20.27
CA GLY A 746 -32.75 17.28 19.50
C GLY A 746 -31.36 16.63 19.59
N ILE A 747 -31.24 15.48 20.26
CA ILE A 747 -30.00 14.70 20.38
C ILE A 747 -30.06 13.53 19.40
N SER A 748 -29.12 13.49 18.45
CA SER A 748 -28.92 12.34 17.56
C SER A 748 -28.34 11.16 18.34
N ALA A 749 -28.90 9.97 18.14
CA ALA A 749 -28.53 8.78 18.90
C ALA A 749 -28.75 7.49 18.12
N ILE A 750 -27.92 6.49 18.43
CA ILE A 750 -28.18 5.08 18.07
C ILE A 750 -29.11 4.47 19.12
N ASN A 751 -30.15 3.77 18.68
CA ASN A 751 -31.11 3.08 19.54
C ASN A 751 -30.79 1.58 19.60
N LEU A 752 -30.37 1.11 20.78
CA LEU A 752 -30.06 -0.29 21.03
C LEU A 752 -31.22 -0.97 21.76
N ASN A 753 -31.69 -2.09 21.19
CA ASN A 753 -32.93 -2.77 21.60
C ASN A 753 -32.83 -3.67 22.84
N GLY A 754 -31.64 -3.79 23.46
CA GLY A 754 -31.42 -4.68 24.61
C GLY A 754 -31.37 -6.17 24.31
N ARG A 755 -31.21 -6.59 23.04
CA ARG A 755 -31.20 -8.01 22.65
C ARG A 755 -30.01 -8.44 21.78
N ASP A 756 -29.72 -7.70 20.71
CA ASP A 756 -28.77 -8.14 19.67
C ASP A 756 -28.07 -6.98 18.92
N GLN A 757 -28.27 -5.76 19.39
CA GLN A 757 -27.75 -4.54 18.76
C GLN A 757 -26.60 -3.93 19.57
N TYR A 758 -25.49 -3.67 18.90
CA TYR A 758 -24.26 -3.16 19.53
C TYR A 758 -23.28 -2.61 18.50
N VAL A 759 -22.22 -1.96 18.98
CA VAL A 759 -21.10 -1.47 18.14
C VAL A 759 -19.81 -2.12 18.62
N VAL A 760 -18.99 -2.60 17.68
CA VAL A 760 -17.65 -3.18 17.90
C VAL A 760 -16.59 -2.13 17.57
N LEU A 761 -15.61 -1.96 18.45
CA LEU A 761 -14.47 -1.08 18.29
C LEU A 761 -13.18 -1.91 18.24
N GLU A 762 -12.17 -1.38 17.55
CA GLU A 762 -10.86 -2.00 17.47
C GLU A 762 -10.15 -2.03 18.83
N ARG A 763 -9.16 -2.92 18.95
CA ARG A 763 -8.30 -3.07 20.12
C ARG A 763 -7.69 -1.74 20.59
N ASP A 764 -7.28 -0.91 19.64
CA ASP A 764 -6.54 0.31 19.91
C ASP A 764 -7.35 1.39 20.67
N ALA A 765 -8.69 1.27 20.67
CA ALA A 765 -9.59 2.15 21.39
C ALA A 765 -9.48 2.04 22.92
N ALA A 766 -8.96 0.92 23.45
CA ALA A 766 -8.85 0.69 24.89
C ALA A 766 -7.41 0.40 25.38
N GLU A 767 -6.43 0.35 24.48
CA GLU A 767 -5.02 0.04 24.81
C GLU A 767 -4.23 1.30 25.18
N PHE A 768 -4.55 1.87 26.35
CA PHE A 768 -3.89 3.04 26.92
C PHE A 768 -3.43 2.77 28.36
N ASP A 769 -2.34 3.39 28.78
CA ASP A 769 -1.89 3.40 30.19
C ASP A 769 -2.74 4.31 31.09
N LYS A 770 -3.54 5.20 30.48
CA LYS A 770 -4.58 6.00 31.09
C LYS A 770 -5.73 6.22 30.13
N LEU A 771 -6.94 5.87 30.58
CA LEU A 771 -8.14 5.88 29.76
C LEU A 771 -9.26 6.66 30.44
N THR A 772 -9.85 7.59 29.70
CA THR A 772 -11.08 8.28 30.09
C THR A 772 -12.14 8.02 29.01
N VAL A 773 -13.32 7.53 29.40
CA VAL A 773 -14.47 7.37 28.50
C VAL A 773 -15.57 8.33 28.94
N GLU A 774 -16.02 9.20 28.04
CA GLU A 774 -17.19 10.06 28.24
C GLU A 774 -18.30 9.60 27.31
N VAL A 775 -19.48 9.35 27.87
CA VAL A 775 -20.64 8.86 27.13
C VAL A 775 -21.90 9.59 27.55
N THR A 776 -22.70 10.00 26.57
CA THR A 776 -24.06 10.51 26.81
C THR A 776 -25.08 9.45 26.42
N PHE A 777 -25.91 9.00 27.35
CA PHE A 777 -26.88 7.95 27.03
C PHE A 777 -28.19 8.14 27.80
N LYS A 778 -29.24 7.50 27.30
CA LYS A 778 -30.56 7.40 27.92
C LYS A 778 -30.92 5.93 28.06
N TRP A 779 -30.83 5.43 29.29
CA TRP A 779 -31.20 4.06 29.61
C TRP A 779 -32.71 3.92 29.63
N LEU A 780 -33.25 2.95 28.90
CA LEU A 780 -34.70 2.73 28.77
C LEU A 780 -35.22 1.66 29.74
N GLY A 781 -34.39 1.26 30.72
CA GLY A 781 -34.70 0.20 31.67
C GLY A 781 -34.32 -1.18 31.13
N GLY A 782 -34.23 -2.18 32.01
CA GLY A 782 -33.82 -3.53 31.65
C GLY A 782 -33.23 -4.26 32.85
N GLU A 783 -32.65 -5.42 32.57
CA GLU A 783 -31.98 -6.25 33.58
C GLU A 783 -30.74 -5.55 34.16
N ALA A 784 -30.34 -5.97 35.36
CA ALA A 784 -29.08 -5.53 35.96
C ALA A 784 -27.85 -5.95 35.13
N ASP A 785 -26.78 -5.17 35.22
CA ASP A 785 -25.49 -5.30 34.54
C ASP A 785 -25.53 -5.26 33.01
N GLN A 786 -26.55 -4.63 32.41
CA GLN A 786 -26.47 -4.25 30.99
C GLN A 786 -25.29 -3.29 30.78
N PRO A 787 -24.38 -3.52 29.82
CA PRO A 787 -23.23 -2.65 29.64
C PRO A 787 -23.54 -1.49 28.70
N VAL A 788 -23.22 -0.27 29.11
CA VAL A 788 -23.10 0.87 28.19
C VAL A 788 -21.90 0.67 27.27
N PHE A 789 -20.76 0.27 27.86
CA PHE A 789 -19.60 -0.24 27.13
C PHE A 789 -18.95 -1.38 27.93
N ASP A 790 -18.24 -2.25 27.23
CA ASP A 790 -17.44 -3.35 27.80
C ASP A 790 -16.20 -3.57 26.93
N PHE A 791 -15.02 -3.22 27.46
CA PHE A 791 -13.74 -3.20 26.76
C PHE A 791 -12.76 -4.19 27.38
N GLY A 792 -12.19 -5.11 26.59
CA GLY A 792 -11.25 -6.10 27.11
C GLY A 792 -11.19 -7.39 26.32
N SER A 793 -10.95 -8.47 27.05
CA SER A 793 -10.68 -9.82 26.56
C SER A 793 -11.30 -10.84 27.51
N GLY A 794 -12.56 -11.19 27.26
CA GLY A 794 -13.28 -12.16 28.09
C GLY A 794 -13.47 -11.65 29.52
N SER A 795 -12.82 -12.27 30.51
CA SER A 795 -12.92 -11.88 31.93
C SER A 795 -12.08 -10.65 32.28
N ASP A 796 -10.99 -10.41 31.55
CA ASP A 796 -10.12 -9.26 31.76
C ASP A 796 -10.69 -8.07 30.99
N ARG A 797 -11.45 -7.22 31.67
CA ARG A 797 -12.26 -6.19 31.03
C ARG A 797 -12.55 -5.01 31.94
N MET A 798 -12.93 -3.90 31.34
CA MET A 798 -13.57 -2.78 32.02
C MET A 798 -14.94 -2.51 31.42
N TYR A 799 -15.92 -2.25 32.26
CA TYR A 799 -17.28 -2.01 31.80
C TYR A 799 -17.99 -0.95 32.65
N LEU A 800 -18.88 -0.21 32.00
CA LEU A 800 -19.83 0.69 32.65
C LEU A 800 -21.23 0.09 32.51
N THR A 801 -21.95 -0.04 33.62
CA THR A 801 -23.38 -0.41 33.62
C THR A 801 -24.24 0.72 34.19
N PRO A 802 -25.44 0.99 33.65
CA PRO A 802 -26.33 1.98 34.23
C PRO A 802 -27.01 1.50 35.51
N CYS A 803 -27.03 0.18 35.75
CA CYS A 803 -27.72 -0.46 36.86
C CYS A 803 -27.03 -1.79 37.20
N ASN A 804 -26.29 -1.84 38.30
CA ASN A 804 -25.74 -3.07 38.86
C ASN A 804 -26.81 -3.82 39.68
N GLN A 805 -26.42 -4.93 40.32
CA GLN A 805 -27.32 -5.73 41.18
C GLN A 805 -27.97 -4.95 42.34
N ASP A 806 -27.36 -3.84 42.78
CA ASP A 806 -27.90 -2.95 43.83
C ASP A 806 -28.75 -1.80 43.25
N GLY A 807 -29.04 -1.81 41.94
CA GLY A 807 -29.82 -0.77 41.28
C GLY A 807 -29.06 0.53 40.98
N LYS A 808 -27.73 0.52 41.03
CA LYS A 808 -26.88 1.72 40.92
C LYS A 808 -25.97 1.66 39.70
N PRO A 809 -25.60 2.80 39.08
CA PRO A 809 -24.59 2.77 38.02
C PRO A 809 -23.24 2.34 38.60
N GLU A 810 -22.51 1.48 37.90
CA GLU A 810 -21.20 0.99 38.32
C GLU A 810 -20.20 1.04 37.17
N PHE A 811 -18.99 1.52 37.45
CA PHE A 811 -17.82 1.32 36.60
C PHE A 811 -16.88 0.32 37.29
N ALA A 812 -16.53 -0.76 36.60
CA ALA A 812 -15.70 -1.82 37.14
C ALA A 812 -14.59 -2.21 36.17
N VAL A 813 -13.46 -2.64 36.73
CA VAL A 813 -12.31 -3.17 36.03
C VAL A 813 -11.96 -4.52 36.66
N LEU A 814 -11.76 -5.52 35.82
CA LEU A 814 -11.30 -6.85 36.18
C LEU A 814 -10.06 -7.16 35.34
N ALA A 815 -8.99 -7.62 35.95
CA ALA A 815 -7.80 -8.07 35.24
C ALA A 815 -6.96 -9.00 36.12
N ASN A 816 -6.43 -10.08 35.55
CA ASN A 816 -5.56 -11.03 36.27
C ASN A 816 -6.21 -11.57 37.56
N GLY A 817 -7.53 -11.75 37.56
CA GLY A 817 -8.30 -12.21 38.73
C GLY A 817 -8.58 -11.14 39.80
N GLU A 818 -8.05 -9.93 39.66
CA GLU A 818 -8.35 -8.80 40.55
C GLU A 818 -9.58 -8.02 40.04
N ARG A 819 -10.32 -7.40 40.96
CA ARG A 819 -11.47 -6.52 40.64
C ARG A 819 -11.41 -5.22 41.42
N VAL A 820 -11.52 -4.10 40.72
CA VAL A 820 -11.71 -2.78 41.32
C VAL A 820 -12.97 -2.16 40.70
N SER A 821 -13.90 -1.69 41.52
CA SER A 821 -15.11 -1.03 41.01
C SER A 821 -15.52 0.18 41.83
N VAL A 822 -16.39 0.98 41.24
CA VAL A 822 -16.96 2.19 41.83
C VAL A 822 -18.41 2.31 41.40
N ALA A 823 -19.32 2.30 42.39
CA ALA A 823 -20.74 2.51 42.17
C ALA A 823 -21.16 3.94 42.53
N GLY A 824 -22.18 4.46 41.84
CA GLY A 824 -22.81 5.72 42.18
C GLY A 824 -23.64 5.63 43.47
N GLU A 825 -23.88 6.77 44.10
CA GLU A 825 -24.67 6.83 45.34
C GLU A 825 -26.17 6.56 45.12
N GLN A 826 -26.70 6.89 43.93
CA GLN A 826 -28.12 6.84 43.58
C GLN A 826 -28.34 6.13 42.25
N ALA A 827 -29.54 5.53 42.09
CA ALA A 827 -29.99 4.95 40.84
C ALA A 827 -30.12 6.00 39.72
N LEU A 828 -29.81 5.60 38.49
CA LEU A 828 -30.13 6.42 37.31
C LEU A 828 -31.64 6.38 37.05
N ARG A 829 -32.19 7.51 36.62
CA ARG A 829 -33.60 7.57 36.22
C ARG A 829 -33.77 6.99 34.81
N VAL A 830 -34.68 6.04 34.69
CA VAL A 830 -35.08 5.46 33.40
C VAL A 830 -35.67 6.54 32.50
N GLY A 831 -35.26 6.57 31.23
CA GLY A 831 -35.78 7.50 30.23
C GLY A 831 -35.19 8.92 30.29
N GLU A 832 -34.24 9.19 31.17
CA GLU A 832 -33.53 10.48 31.22
C GLU A 832 -32.15 10.41 30.55
N TRP A 833 -31.78 11.48 29.84
CA TRP A 833 -30.42 11.66 29.33
C TRP A 833 -29.44 11.95 30.46
N VAL A 834 -28.35 11.19 30.48
CA VAL A 834 -27.24 11.37 31.41
C VAL A 834 -25.92 11.43 30.65
N ARG A 835 -24.97 12.19 31.20
CA ARG A 835 -23.58 12.19 30.75
C ARG A 835 -22.72 11.59 31.84
N ILE A 836 -22.09 10.47 31.54
CA ILE A 836 -21.17 9.79 32.45
C ILE A 836 -19.75 9.91 31.90
N LYS A 837 -18.80 10.15 32.81
CA LYS A 837 -17.38 10.07 32.53
C LYS A 837 -16.72 9.08 33.48
N THR A 838 -15.99 8.13 32.92
CA THR A 838 -15.18 7.17 33.67
C THR A 838 -13.71 7.51 33.49
N VAL A 839 -12.90 7.30 34.53
CA VAL A 839 -11.44 7.44 34.46
C VAL A 839 -10.82 6.18 35.03
N PHE A 840 -9.85 5.63 34.32
CA PHE A 840 -9.08 4.48 34.73
C PHE A 840 -7.59 4.71 34.45
N ASN A 841 -6.78 4.60 35.49
CA ASN A 841 -5.31 4.60 35.41
C ASN A 841 -4.73 3.74 36.54
N SER A 842 -3.41 3.62 36.56
CA SER A 842 -2.66 2.87 37.57
C SER A 842 -2.86 3.32 39.03
N ALA A 843 -3.48 4.47 39.29
CA ALA A 843 -3.70 4.99 40.64
C ALA A 843 -5.19 5.10 41.03
N VAL A 844 -6.09 5.34 40.07
CA VAL A 844 -7.49 5.69 40.36
C VAL A 844 -8.44 5.09 39.34
N ILE A 845 -9.58 4.62 39.87
CA ILE A 845 -10.83 4.45 39.13
C ILE A 845 -11.86 5.48 39.63
N SER A 846 -12.57 6.17 38.73
CA SER A 846 -13.61 7.13 39.13
C SER A 846 -14.79 7.20 38.16
N LEU A 847 -15.92 7.63 38.70
CA LEU A 847 -17.18 7.80 38.00
C LEU A 847 -17.73 9.21 38.27
N GLU A 848 -18.01 9.95 37.20
CA GLU A 848 -18.62 11.29 37.24
C GLU A 848 -19.96 11.28 36.50
N LEU A 849 -20.97 11.93 37.07
CA LEU A 849 -22.30 12.13 36.48
C LEU A 849 -22.53 13.64 36.29
N LYS A 850 -22.79 14.07 35.05
CA LYS A 850 -23.01 15.48 34.68
C LYS A 850 -21.89 16.41 35.18
N GLY A 851 -20.64 15.92 35.20
CA GLY A 851 -19.45 16.65 35.67
C GLY A 851 -19.26 16.69 37.19
N LYS A 852 -20.12 16.02 37.97
CA LYS A 852 -19.96 15.86 39.42
C LYS A 852 -19.46 14.45 39.71
N GLY A 853 -18.39 14.30 40.49
CA GLY A 853 -17.92 12.99 40.96
C GLY A 853 -18.99 12.30 41.81
N ILE A 854 -19.34 11.07 41.44
CA ILE A 854 -20.32 10.23 42.16
C ILE A 854 -19.70 8.93 42.70
N GLY A 855 -18.42 8.69 42.42
CA GLY A 855 -17.64 7.66 43.07
C GLY A 855 -16.16 7.73 42.68
N LYS A 856 -15.28 7.27 43.57
CA LYS A 856 -13.84 7.16 43.36
C LYS A 856 -13.26 6.07 44.24
N ALA A 857 -12.37 5.24 43.68
CA ALA A 857 -11.60 4.26 44.44
C ALA A 857 -10.12 4.30 44.05
N HIS A 858 -9.26 3.89 44.99
CA HIS A 858 -7.83 3.72 44.73
C HIS A 858 -7.63 2.45 43.90
N ASN A 859 -6.79 2.51 42.88
CA ASN A 859 -6.34 1.35 42.13
C ASN A 859 -4.89 1.08 42.52
N SER A 860 -4.64 -0.04 43.20
CA SER A 860 -3.28 -0.45 43.61
C SER A 860 -2.78 -1.68 42.88
N CYS A 861 -3.62 -2.34 42.07
CA CYS A 861 -3.32 -3.69 41.57
C CYS A 861 -3.48 -3.86 40.05
N ILE A 862 -4.25 -3.02 39.36
CA ILE A 862 -4.50 -3.22 37.92
C ILE A 862 -3.79 -2.16 37.08
N ASN A 863 -2.77 -2.56 36.32
CA ASN A 863 -2.24 -1.74 35.23
C ASN A 863 -3.23 -1.76 34.05
N PRO A 864 -3.64 -0.60 33.49
CA PRO A 864 -4.55 -0.57 32.35
C PRO A 864 -4.11 -1.38 31.13
N LEU A 865 -2.80 -1.42 30.83
CA LEU A 865 -2.27 -2.21 29.71
C LEU A 865 -2.38 -3.73 29.95
N SER A 866 -2.69 -4.17 31.17
CA SER A 866 -2.96 -5.58 31.48
C SER A 866 -4.31 -6.08 30.97
N LEU A 867 -5.23 -5.20 30.56
CA LEU A 867 -6.52 -5.59 29.97
C LEU A 867 -6.38 -6.32 28.63
N ARG A 868 -5.28 -6.09 27.90
CA ARG A 868 -4.95 -6.72 26.61
C ARG A 868 -6.15 -6.84 25.67
N PRO A 869 -6.89 -5.75 25.40
CA PRO A 869 -8.19 -5.84 24.74
C PRO A 869 -8.10 -6.52 23.37
N VAL A 870 -8.96 -7.50 23.10
CA VAL A 870 -9.13 -8.09 21.76
C VAL A 870 -10.46 -7.74 21.14
N ALA A 871 -11.44 -7.33 21.94
CA ALA A 871 -12.73 -6.84 21.46
C ALA A 871 -13.34 -5.80 22.41
N ASN A 872 -13.74 -4.67 21.84
CA ASN A 872 -14.31 -3.56 22.57
C ASN A 872 -15.74 -3.33 22.09
N TYR A 873 -16.69 -3.26 23.02
CA TYR A 873 -18.11 -3.16 22.68
C TYR A 873 -18.78 -1.93 23.30
N ILE A 874 -19.69 -1.35 22.54
CA ILE A 874 -20.73 -0.45 23.06
C ILE A 874 -22.05 -1.22 23.02
N GLY A 875 -22.72 -1.35 24.17
CA GLY A 875 -24.04 -1.96 24.27
C GLY A 875 -24.11 -3.49 24.34
N ARG A 876 -22.97 -4.19 24.43
CA ARG A 876 -22.88 -5.65 24.59
C ARG A 876 -21.77 -6.00 25.59
N ASN A 877 -21.92 -7.07 26.37
CA ASN A 877 -20.88 -7.56 27.26
C ASN A 877 -19.97 -8.59 26.56
N GLN A 878 -18.77 -8.85 27.10
CA GLN A 878 -17.79 -9.75 26.46
C GLN A 878 -18.36 -11.13 26.06
N ASP A 879 -19.14 -11.76 26.93
CA ASP A 879 -19.74 -13.10 26.68
C ASP A 879 -20.98 -13.09 25.78
N GLY A 880 -21.55 -11.92 25.46
CA GLY A 880 -22.72 -11.79 24.57
C GLY A 880 -24.05 -12.20 25.18
N THR A 881 -24.17 -12.23 26.51
CA THR A 881 -25.42 -12.58 27.21
C THR A 881 -26.25 -11.35 27.63
N LYS A 882 -25.65 -10.15 27.68
CA LYS A 882 -26.32 -8.91 28.09
C LYS A 882 -26.12 -7.79 27.07
N PHE A 883 -27.20 -7.07 26.79
CA PHE A 883 -27.24 -5.97 25.82
C PHE A 883 -27.94 -4.76 26.41
N LEU A 884 -27.48 -3.56 26.04
CA LEU A 884 -28.09 -2.31 26.50
C LEU A 884 -29.44 -2.09 25.81
N ASN A 885 -30.48 -1.84 26.60
CA ASN A 885 -31.71 -1.23 26.12
C ASN A 885 -31.64 0.28 26.35
N GLY A 886 -31.29 1.05 25.33
CA GLY A 886 -31.00 2.47 25.50
C GLY A 886 -30.60 3.22 24.23
N LEU A 887 -30.64 4.54 24.34
CA LEU A 887 -30.12 5.46 23.33
C LEU A 887 -28.71 5.89 23.72
N ILE A 888 -27.76 5.87 22.79
CA ILE A 888 -26.41 6.39 23.00
C ILE A 888 -26.14 7.54 22.04
N SER A 889 -25.59 8.61 22.58
CA SER A 889 -25.13 9.80 21.88
C SER A 889 -23.74 10.17 22.40
N GLU A 890 -22.93 10.91 21.64
CA GLU A 890 -21.62 11.43 22.10
C GLU A 890 -20.78 10.42 22.91
N PHE A 891 -20.13 9.49 22.22
CA PHE A 891 -19.18 8.54 22.83
C PHE A 891 -17.74 8.98 22.54
N LYS A 892 -16.98 9.32 23.58
CA LYS A 892 -15.63 9.87 23.45
C LYS A 892 -14.63 9.08 24.27
N ILE A 893 -13.47 8.82 23.68
CA ILE A 893 -12.33 8.20 24.35
C ILE A 893 -11.17 9.18 24.38
N TYR A 894 -10.53 9.30 25.54
CA TYR A 894 -9.31 10.07 25.72
C TYR A 894 -8.20 9.20 26.32
N GLY A 895 -6.99 9.33 25.76
CA GLY A 895 -5.77 8.76 26.34
C GLY A 895 -5.20 9.64 27.47
N LYS A 896 -6.02 10.02 28.46
CA LYS A 896 -5.61 10.97 29.51
C LYS A 896 -6.36 10.90 30.81
#